data_AF-A0A3G3MFT3-F1
#
_entry.id   AF-A0A3G3MFT3-F1
#
_cell.length_a   1.000
_cell.length_b   1.000
_cell.length_c   1.000
_cell.angle_alpha   90.00
_cell.angle_beta   90.00
_cell.angle_gamma   90.00
#
_symmetry.space_group_name_H-M   'P 1'
#
loop_
_entity.id
_entity.type
_entity.pdbx_description
1 polymer ?
#
loop_
_entity_poly.entity_id
_entity_poly.type
_entity_poly.pdbx_seq_one_letter_code
_entity_poly.pdbx_strand_id
1 'polypeptide(L)'
;MKISWNWLKQLIDLKSINPNKLAEKLTLAGFEIENIAYQKTIKDILFEINIPANRHDINNMANLALEITALLKLNLKLYIKINSRNNNIKYKTIDLYKNLNNYKDLYYSFAENISINHSPIWIQNYLKASDIGPNNNMLDIVEFINFKWGQYIEIFYINQIEIEKHKMNFNKIREYAIKLNSRNINNIDMTNISILFIGHINKNNTINYVKKRHSIKSQTNLEYAFLDITQIIQDNYDLDKTYNKEKIIYRYKTNIISETDIICRISYLNKILGPINNNRKYLSKKEIINIMERLRFKVNDFGQELKIQIPQERQKDIRQEIDIIEEIARIYGFNNFNDNLPKIYKAGYRSSNAIITNKIRHILRSIGLHEVINYALSQSLSKTSIEIINPLNKDQITLRNNLIENLITSKLYNINKVNEDFEVFEIGKIFINNLKFNNRHEELNLAIMLGNSSFQRSKWNEIPNSLSWFQAKGTIEELFERIHVQFIWSTRSDNKYFIKNFQKYTHPTRTSYIQYKGKTIGIFGQIHNKIAKRLNISYKVYIFEISINSIIKATKDNKHLNYNYKPYSNYPKITRDISIQVDQKISMQKIIQIIKMIQKEQKEIIESINVFDEYYEKDITKKIGLRTTYRSITTTLTNKRIEKIEKLLKKQLHKVLIEIKSKS
;
A
#
# COMPACT_ATOMS: atom_id res chain seq x y z
N MET A 1 13.38 -4.57 20.05
CA MET A 1 14.46 -4.57 21.07
C MET A 1 13.82 -4.77 22.42
N LYS A 2 14.29 -5.74 23.23
CA LYS A 2 13.77 -5.96 24.59
C LYS A 2 14.67 -5.29 25.62
N ILE A 3 14.08 -4.49 26.52
CA ILE A 3 14.82 -3.68 27.49
C ILE A 3 14.37 -3.99 28.91
N SER A 4 15.35 -4.25 29.77
CA SER A 4 15.16 -4.45 31.21
C SER A 4 14.90 -3.13 31.94
N TRP A 5 13.82 -3.07 32.71
CA TRP A 5 13.49 -1.93 33.56
C TRP A 5 14.50 -1.73 34.68
N ASN A 6 14.95 -2.81 35.33
CA ASN A 6 15.99 -2.73 36.35
C ASN A 6 17.31 -2.22 35.78
N TRP A 7 17.69 -2.62 34.57
CA TRP A 7 18.86 -2.07 33.90
C TRP A 7 18.71 -0.57 33.64
N LEU A 8 17.55 -0.15 33.16
CA LEU A 8 17.28 1.26 32.86
C LEU A 8 17.41 2.14 34.11
N LYS A 9 16.98 1.66 35.29
CA LYS A 9 17.17 2.37 36.58
C LYS A 9 18.63 2.56 36.97
N GLN A 10 19.53 1.70 36.50
CA GLN A 10 20.97 1.87 36.73
C GLN A 10 21.54 3.01 35.88
N LEU A 11 20.96 3.26 34.70
CA LEU A 11 21.42 4.26 33.75
C LEU A 11 20.73 5.63 33.91
N ILE A 12 19.51 5.66 34.46
CA ILE A 12 18.64 6.85 34.55
C ILE A 12 17.98 6.95 35.92
N ASP A 13 17.72 8.17 36.39
CA ASP A 13 16.93 8.39 37.60
C ASP A 13 15.41 8.24 37.39
N LEU A 14 14.92 6.99 37.46
CA LEU A 14 13.50 6.65 37.28
C LEU A 14 12.68 6.57 38.58
N LYS A 15 13.18 7.10 39.71
CA LYS A 15 12.52 6.96 41.03
C LYS A 15 11.06 7.46 41.04
N SER A 16 10.75 8.48 40.25
CA SER A 16 9.42 9.13 40.20
C SER A 16 8.54 8.68 39.04
N ILE A 17 8.96 7.67 38.27
CA ILE A 17 8.31 7.29 37.00
C ILE A 17 7.99 5.80 37.01
N ASN A 18 6.73 5.49 36.75
CA ASN A 18 6.29 4.11 36.58
C ASN A 18 6.49 3.63 35.13
N PRO A 19 6.52 2.31 34.89
CA PRO A 19 6.70 1.75 33.56
C PRO A 19 5.69 2.26 32.51
N ASN A 20 4.42 2.38 32.88
CA ASN A 20 3.36 2.80 31.97
C ASN A 20 3.51 4.26 31.51
N LYS A 21 3.91 5.17 32.40
CA LYS A 21 4.15 6.57 32.05
C LYS A 21 5.38 6.72 31.14
N LEU A 22 6.42 5.91 31.36
CA LEU A 22 7.53 5.85 30.40
C LEU A 22 7.03 5.38 29.03
N ALA A 23 6.17 4.35 29.02
CA ALA A 23 5.63 3.80 27.80
C ALA A 23 4.85 4.85 26.99
N GLU A 24 3.90 5.53 27.63
CA GLU A 24 3.14 6.63 27.01
C GLU A 24 4.05 7.71 26.43
N LYS A 25 5.10 8.10 27.16
CA LYS A 25 6.05 9.13 26.71
C LYS A 25 6.88 8.67 25.51
N LEU A 26 7.31 7.42 25.50
CA LEU A 26 8.02 6.83 24.36
C LEU A 26 7.11 6.73 23.13
N THR A 27 5.85 6.35 23.31
CA THR A 27 4.86 6.30 22.23
C THR A 27 4.57 7.67 21.64
N LEU A 28 4.40 8.69 22.47
CA LEU A 28 4.26 10.08 22.00
C LEU A 28 5.52 10.60 21.29
N ALA A 29 6.68 10.03 21.58
CA ALA A 29 7.94 10.34 20.93
C ALA A 29 8.20 9.51 19.66
N GLY A 30 7.23 8.70 19.20
CA GLY A 30 7.33 7.91 17.97
C GLY A 30 7.90 6.50 18.15
N PHE A 31 8.08 6.00 19.37
CA PHE A 31 8.47 4.60 19.61
C PHE A 31 7.25 3.69 19.77
N GLU A 32 7.20 2.60 19.02
CA GLU A 32 6.15 1.61 19.19
C GLU A 32 6.53 0.64 20.30
N ILE A 33 5.66 0.50 21.30
CA ILE A 33 5.82 -0.45 22.38
C ILE A 33 4.88 -1.62 22.11
N GLU A 34 5.45 -2.75 21.73
CA GLU A 34 4.69 -3.95 21.38
C GLU A 34 4.15 -4.62 22.64
N ASN A 35 4.96 -4.65 23.71
CA ASN A 35 4.60 -5.34 24.94
C ASN A 35 5.37 -4.80 26.15
N ILE A 36 4.74 -4.89 27.33
CA ILE A 36 5.37 -4.67 28.64
C ILE A 36 5.03 -5.87 29.51
N ALA A 37 6.01 -6.74 29.75
CA ALA A 37 5.77 -8.02 30.42
C ALA A 37 6.71 -8.21 31.62
N TYR A 38 6.17 -8.76 32.72
CA TYR A 38 6.98 -9.19 33.86
C TYR A 38 7.56 -10.58 33.62
N GLN A 39 8.89 -10.69 33.61
CA GLN A 39 9.60 -11.95 33.46
C GLN A 39 9.96 -12.53 34.83
N LYS A 40 9.33 -13.67 35.18
CA LYS A 40 9.48 -14.33 36.49
C LYS A 40 10.91 -14.79 36.80
N THR A 41 11.65 -15.27 35.80
CA THR A 41 12.99 -15.85 35.98
C THR A 41 14.02 -14.85 36.48
N ILE A 42 13.98 -13.62 35.96
CA ILE A 42 14.89 -12.53 36.34
C ILE A 42 14.25 -11.49 37.27
N LYS A 43 12.97 -11.69 37.63
CA LYS A 43 12.15 -10.79 38.46
C LYS A 43 12.19 -9.34 37.98
N ASP A 44 11.96 -9.14 36.69
CA ASP A 44 12.06 -7.82 36.05
C ASP A 44 10.92 -7.54 35.07
N ILE A 45 10.71 -6.26 34.74
CA ILE A 45 9.77 -5.80 33.72
C ILE A 45 10.55 -5.56 32.44
N LEU A 46 10.10 -6.17 31.35
CA LEU A 46 10.68 -6.00 30.01
C LEU A 46 9.80 -5.13 29.14
N PHE A 47 10.42 -4.19 28.45
CA PHE A 47 9.82 -3.39 27.38
C PHE A 47 10.23 -3.95 26.03
N GLU A 48 9.28 -4.34 25.21
CA GLU A 48 9.52 -4.69 23.82
C GLU A 48 9.23 -3.46 22.94
N ILE A 49 10.32 -2.82 22.49
CA ILE A 49 10.28 -1.58 21.72
C ILE A 49 10.68 -1.87 20.27
N ASN A 50 9.82 -1.49 19.33
CA ASN A 50 10.16 -1.49 17.91
C ASN A 50 10.85 -0.16 17.56
N ILE A 51 12.09 -0.26 17.08
CA ILE A 51 12.93 0.90 16.75
C ILE A 51 12.77 1.18 15.26
N PRO A 52 12.39 2.41 14.86
CA PRO A 52 12.20 2.72 13.44
C PRO A 52 13.52 2.69 12.68
N ALA A 53 13.47 2.38 11.38
CA ALA A 53 14.65 2.13 10.55
C ALA A 53 15.61 3.33 10.45
N ASN A 54 15.14 4.56 10.66
CA ASN A 54 15.98 5.76 10.68
C ASN A 54 16.75 5.94 12.01
N ARG A 55 16.33 5.31 13.11
CA ARG A 55 16.89 5.49 14.45
C ARG A 55 17.77 4.32 14.90
N HIS A 56 18.67 3.87 14.03
CA HIS A 56 19.62 2.81 14.38
C HIS A 56 20.59 3.21 15.52
N ASP A 57 20.77 4.51 15.77
CA ASP A 57 21.58 5.07 16.85
C ASP A 57 21.11 4.63 18.25
N ILE A 58 19.82 4.36 18.44
CA ILE A 58 19.26 3.94 19.74
C ILE A 58 19.09 2.42 19.88
N ASN A 59 19.60 1.62 18.93
CA ASN A 59 19.58 0.16 19.01
C ASN A 59 20.62 -0.39 20.01
N ASN A 60 20.75 0.28 21.15
CA ASN A 60 21.59 -0.04 22.29
C ASN A 60 21.04 0.65 23.53
N MET A 61 21.35 0.08 24.69
CA MET A 61 20.81 0.53 25.97
C MET A 61 21.24 1.96 26.34
N ALA A 62 22.50 2.34 26.08
CA ALA A 62 23.04 3.64 26.48
C ALA A 62 22.38 4.79 25.71
N ASN A 63 22.25 4.67 24.39
CA ASN A 63 21.64 5.71 23.56
C ASN A 63 20.13 5.78 23.75
N LEU A 64 19.46 4.64 23.94
CA LEU A 64 18.06 4.66 24.35
C LEU A 64 17.89 5.33 25.72
N ALA A 65 18.80 5.08 26.66
CA ALA A 65 18.75 5.74 27.96
C ALA A 65 18.91 7.25 27.83
N LEU A 66 19.81 7.71 26.97
CA LEU A 66 19.97 9.14 26.66
C LEU A 66 18.69 9.73 26.08
N GLU A 67 18.08 9.03 25.12
CA GLU A 67 16.80 9.41 24.53
C GLU A 67 15.72 9.58 25.59
N ILE A 68 15.62 8.62 26.50
CA ILE A 68 14.64 8.63 27.60
C ILE A 68 14.91 9.79 28.55
N THR A 69 16.18 10.09 28.85
CA THR A 69 16.50 11.28 29.63
C THR A 69 16.07 12.54 28.89
N ALA A 70 16.35 12.66 27.59
CA ALA A 70 15.93 13.77 26.74
C ALA A 70 14.41 13.98 26.82
N LEU A 71 13.63 12.92 26.70
CA LEU A 71 12.18 12.96 26.77
C LEU A 71 11.61 13.34 28.14
N LEU A 72 12.16 12.77 29.21
CA LEU A 72 11.61 12.92 30.56
C LEU A 72 12.18 14.10 31.35
N LYS A 73 13.09 14.87 30.75
CA LYS A 73 13.81 15.96 31.43
C LYS A 73 14.55 15.50 32.69
N LEU A 74 15.06 14.26 32.68
CA LEU A 74 15.79 13.66 33.79
C LEU A 74 17.30 13.86 33.69
N ASN A 75 17.97 13.67 34.82
CA ASN A 75 19.42 13.53 34.86
C ASN A 75 19.82 12.11 34.48
N LEU A 76 20.88 12.03 33.69
CA LEU A 76 21.50 10.78 33.32
C LEU A 76 22.34 10.26 34.51
N LYS A 77 22.04 9.06 35.03
CA LYS A 77 22.84 8.39 36.06
C LYS A 77 24.06 7.67 35.51
N LEU A 78 24.22 7.70 34.19
CA LEU A 78 25.37 7.21 33.42
C LEU A 78 26.65 8.04 33.74
N TYR A 79 26.87 8.34 35.03
CA TYR A 79 28.15 8.41 35.68
C TYR A 79 28.79 7.03 35.54
N ILE A 80 29.56 6.84 34.47
CA ILE A 80 30.74 6.03 34.68
C ILE A 80 31.58 6.86 35.67
N LYS A 81 31.93 6.27 36.82
CA LYS A 81 32.93 6.80 37.76
C LYS A 81 34.32 6.85 37.08
N ILE A 82 34.47 7.52 35.94
CA ILE A 82 35.76 7.71 35.25
C ILE A 82 36.48 8.93 35.82
N ASN A 83 35.75 9.93 36.35
CA ASN A 83 36.36 11.15 36.90
C ASN A 83 36.74 11.08 38.40
N SER A 84 36.64 9.93 39.06
CA SER A 84 37.18 9.77 40.43
C SER A 84 38.56 9.11 40.40
N ARG A 85 39.60 9.88 40.05
CA ARG A 85 41.01 9.84 40.53
C ARG A 85 41.76 8.51 40.79
N ASN A 86 41.20 7.33 40.54
CA ASN A 86 41.73 6.02 41.00
C ASN A 86 41.81 4.92 39.92
N ASN A 87 41.65 5.23 38.63
CA ASN A 87 41.89 4.25 37.58
C ASN A 87 43.21 4.58 36.85
N ASN A 88 44.26 3.79 37.11
CA ASN A 88 45.54 3.78 36.38
C ASN A 88 45.39 3.32 34.90
N ILE A 89 44.43 3.86 34.15
CA ILE A 89 44.23 3.58 32.72
C ILE A 89 45.06 4.58 31.91
N LYS A 90 46.11 4.08 31.27
CA LYS A 90 46.97 4.82 30.34
C LYS A 90 46.48 4.57 28.92
N TYR A 91 46.33 5.64 28.15
CA TYR A 91 46.13 5.52 26.70
C TYR A 91 47.49 5.51 26.02
N LYS A 92 47.75 4.53 25.15
CA LYS A 92 48.91 4.56 24.24
C LYS A 92 48.41 4.77 22.81
N THR A 93 48.91 5.82 22.17
CA THR A 93 48.64 6.07 20.74
C THR A 93 49.37 5.04 19.90
N ILE A 94 48.69 4.50 18.89
CA ILE A 94 49.29 3.56 17.93
C ILE A 94 49.93 4.39 16.82
N ASP A 95 51.22 4.18 16.57
CA ASP A 95 51.92 4.86 15.48
C ASP A 95 51.37 4.42 14.11
N LEU A 96 51.23 5.41 13.22
CA LEU A 96 50.66 5.29 11.87
C LEU A 96 51.45 4.31 10.99
N TYR A 97 51.08 3.03 10.99
CA TYR A 97 51.49 2.13 9.92
C TYR A 97 50.62 2.38 8.67
N LYS A 98 51.24 2.33 7.48
CA LYS A 98 50.67 2.61 6.14
C LYS A 98 49.36 1.86 5.78
N ASN A 99 48.90 0.91 6.61
CA ASN A 99 47.77 0.02 6.32
C ASN A 99 46.54 0.21 7.25
N LEU A 100 46.53 1.19 8.17
CA LEU A 100 45.34 1.51 9.00
C LEU A 100 44.35 2.48 8.33
N ASN A 101 44.55 2.78 7.03
CA ASN A 101 43.78 3.79 6.31
C ASN A 101 42.27 3.52 6.23
N ASN A 102 41.82 2.27 6.38
CA ASN A 102 40.40 1.91 6.33
C ASN A 102 39.64 2.19 7.63
N TYR A 103 40.35 2.36 8.75
CA TYR A 103 39.76 2.64 10.07
C TYR A 103 39.73 4.15 10.33
N LYS A 104 38.58 4.62 10.83
CA LYS A 104 38.40 5.97 11.36
C LYS A 104 38.88 6.04 12.81
N ASP A 105 38.46 5.07 13.62
CA ASP A 105 38.87 4.86 15.00
C ASP A 105 39.14 3.36 15.22
N LEU A 106 40.16 3.05 16.02
CA LEU A 106 40.51 1.67 16.40
C LEU A 106 40.97 1.68 17.86
N TYR A 107 40.42 0.76 18.64
CA TYR A 107 40.76 0.52 20.03
C TYR A 107 41.11 -0.95 20.20
N TYR A 108 42.15 -1.23 20.98
CA TYR A 108 42.40 -2.57 21.46
C TYR A 108 42.98 -2.59 22.88
N SER A 109 42.70 -3.69 23.58
CA SER A 109 43.18 -3.94 24.94
C SER A 109 43.52 -5.42 25.10
N PHE A 110 44.52 -5.70 25.93
CA PHE A 110 44.92 -7.06 26.29
C PHE A 110 44.44 -7.39 27.70
N ALA A 111 44.09 -8.65 27.91
CA ALA A 111 43.87 -9.22 29.23
C ALA A 111 44.52 -10.61 29.29
N GLU A 112 45.32 -10.85 30.32
CA GLU A 112 46.09 -12.07 30.51
C GLU A 112 45.51 -12.88 31.67
N ASN A 113 45.91 -14.15 31.77
CA ASN A 113 45.49 -15.07 32.84
C ASN A 113 43.96 -15.27 32.95
N ILE A 114 43.27 -15.29 31.81
CA ILE A 114 41.82 -15.51 31.77
C ILE A 114 41.51 -17.01 31.71
N SER A 115 40.56 -17.45 32.53
CA SER A 115 39.91 -18.77 32.41
C SER A 115 38.55 -18.64 31.71
N ILE A 116 38.25 -19.52 30.75
CA ILE A 116 36.96 -19.51 30.02
C ILE A 116 35.94 -20.32 30.81
N ASN A 117 35.00 -19.62 31.45
CA ASN A 117 34.03 -20.21 32.38
C ASN A 117 32.62 -19.63 32.10
N HIS A 118 31.67 -19.87 33.01
CA HIS A 118 30.39 -19.17 32.99
C HIS A 118 30.54 -17.67 33.31
N SER A 119 29.76 -16.83 32.63
CA SER A 119 29.69 -15.40 32.92
C SER A 119 29.04 -15.12 34.28
N PRO A 120 29.33 -13.96 34.92
CA PRO A 120 28.63 -13.52 36.11
C PRO A 120 27.10 -13.53 35.92
N ILE A 121 26.37 -13.93 36.97
CA ILE A 121 24.90 -14.10 36.95
C ILE A 121 24.18 -12.82 36.47
N TRP A 122 24.70 -11.65 36.83
CA TRP A 122 24.10 -10.37 36.41
C TRP A 122 24.23 -10.14 34.89
N ILE A 123 25.33 -10.55 34.25
CA ILE A 123 25.49 -10.49 32.78
C ILE A 123 24.53 -11.48 32.13
N GLN A 124 24.46 -12.72 32.65
CA GLN A 124 23.54 -13.72 32.15
C GLN A 124 22.08 -13.24 32.19
N ASN A 125 21.68 -12.58 33.28
CA ASN A 125 20.33 -12.06 33.43
C ASN A 125 20.03 -10.94 32.42
N TYR A 126 21.00 -10.08 32.10
CA TYR A 126 20.84 -9.07 31.05
C TYR A 126 20.73 -9.68 29.65
N LEU A 127 21.53 -10.68 29.34
CA LEU A 127 21.43 -11.38 28.05
C LEU A 127 20.08 -12.10 27.92
N LYS A 128 19.64 -12.79 28.99
CA LYS A 128 18.32 -13.45 29.05
C LYS A 128 17.16 -12.46 28.89
N ALA A 129 17.26 -11.25 29.44
CA ALA A 129 16.26 -10.20 29.26
C ALA A 129 16.08 -9.79 27.78
N SER A 130 17.14 -9.97 26.98
CA SER A 130 17.18 -9.66 25.55
C SER A 130 17.04 -10.91 24.66
N ASP A 131 16.56 -12.04 25.20
CA ASP A 131 16.47 -13.36 24.54
C ASP A 131 17.81 -13.87 23.97
N ILE A 132 18.94 -13.44 24.55
CA ILE A 132 20.27 -13.95 24.23
C ILE A 132 20.63 -15.03 25.25
N GLY A 133 20.82 -16.26 24.78
CA GLY A 133 21.30 -17.35 25.62
C GLY A 133 22.74 -17.10 26.08
N PRO A 134 23.06 -17.22 27.38
CA PRO A 134 24.43 -17.09 27.85
C PRO A 134 25.29 -18.22 27.29
N ASN A 135 26.56 -17.93 27.07
CA ASN A 135 27.55 -18.84 26.52
C ASN A 135 28.71 -18.99 27.50
N ASN A 136 29.82 -18.30 27.26
CA ASN A 136 30.95 -18.20 28.18
C ASN A 136 31.18 -16.74 28.55
N ASN A 137 31.91 -16.53 29.64
CA ASN A 137 32.29 -15.23 30.16
C ASN A 137 32.75 -14.23 29.10
N MET A 138 33.64 -14.59 28.19
CA MET A 138 34.21 -13.65 27.23
C MET A 138 33.22 -13.26 26.13
N LEU A 139 32.55 -14.25 25.53
CA LEU A 139 31.52 -13.97 24.52
C LEU A 139 30.33 -13.21 25.11
N ASP A 140 29.94 -13.54 26.34
CA ASP A 140 28.83 -12.89 27.03
C ASP A 140 29.16 -11.44 27.39
N ILE A 141 30.40 -11.14 27.81
CA ILE A 141 30.86 -9.77 28.04
C ILE A 141 30.76 -8.95 26.76
N VAL A 142 31.23 -9.47 25.62
CA VAL A 142 31.16 -8.72 24.36
C VAL A 142 29.73 -8.55 23.85
N GLU A 143 28.87 -9.56 23.98
CA GLU A 143 27.45 -9.40 23.63
C GLU A 143 26.75 -8.40 24.56
N PHE A 144 27.06 -8.42 25.85
CA PHE A 144 26.58 -7.42 26.80
C PHE A 144 27.02 -6.01 26.41
N ILE A 145 28.29 -5.84 26.06
CA ILE A 145 28.86 -4.55 25.64
C ILE A 145 28.26 -4.07 24.32
N ASN A 146 28.04 -4.98 23.37
CA ASN A 146 27.37 -4.68 22.13
C ASN A 146 25.92 -4.22 22.39
N PHE A 147 25.19 -4.90 23.26
CA PHE A 147 23.84 -4.48 23.61
C PHE A 147 23.82 -3.15 24.38
N LYS A 148 24.78 -2.94 25.30
CA LYS A 148 24.86 -1.72 26.12
C LYS A 148 25.26 -0.49 25.31
N TRP A 149 26.29 -0.59 24.48
CA TRP A 149 26.93 0.54 23.80
C TRP A 149 26.70 0.57 22.28
N GLY A 150 26.15 -0.50 21.70
CA GLY A 150 25.99 -0.65 20.25
C GLY A 150 27.31 -0.87 19.53
N GLN A 151 28.32 -1.41 20.23
CA GLN A 151 29.67 -1.59 19.73
C GLN A 151 30.01 -3.07 19.65
N TYR A 152 30.24 -3.55 18.43
CA TYR A 152 30.76 -4.88 18.20
C TYR A 152 32.26 -4.90 18.48
N ILE A 153 32.67 -5.78 19.40
CA ILE A 153 34.07 -5.97 19.78
C ILE A 153 34.48 -7.38 19.37
N GLU A 154 35.56 -7.47 18.63
CA GLU A 154 36.16 -8.74 18.26
C GLU A 154 37.05 -9.24 19.39
N ILE A 155 36.94 -10.52 19.70
CA ILE A 155 37.80 -11.19 20.67
C ILE A 155 38.71 -12.15 19.93
N PHE A 156 40.00 -12.08 20.24
CA PHE A 156 40.98 -13.01 19.73
C PHE A 156 41.78 -13.67 20.85
N TYR A 157 42.05 -14.95 20.68
CA TYR A 157 43.03 -15.69 21.45
C TYR A 157 44.43 -15.39 20.91
N ILE A 158 45.39 -15.11 21.79
CA ILE A 158 46.79 -14.89 21.42
C ILE A 158 47.69 -15.76 22.29
N ASN A 159 48.73 -16.33 21.68
CA ASN A 159 49.79 -17.01 22.41
C ASN A 159 50.79 -15.99 23.02
N GLN A 160 51.13 -16.11 24.31
CA GLN A 160 51.96 -15.14 25.06
C GLN A 160 53.30 -14.80 24.37
N ILE A 161 53.90 -15.75 23.66
CA ILE A 161 55.20 -15.59 22.96
C ILE A 161 55.13 -14.55 21.83
N GLU A 162 53.97 -14.38 21.19
CA GLU A 162 53.79 -13.47 20.05
C GLU A 162 53.53 -12.03 20.47
N ILE A 163 52.97 -11.82 21.67
CA ILE A 163 52.70 -10.49 22.25
C ILE A 163 54.01 -9.74 22.48
N GLU A 164 55.04 -10.40 23.00
CA GLU A 164 56.34 -9.76 23.28
C GLU A 164 57.13 -9.40 22.02
N LYS A 165 57.03 -10.22 20.97
CA LYS A 165 57.73 -10.00 19.68
C LYS A 165 57.10 -8.90 18.81
N HIS A 166 55.80 -8.63 18.98
CA HIS A 166 55.05 -7.78 18.06
C HIS A 166 54.37 -6.57 18.73
N LYS A 167 54.88 -6.13 19.89
CA LYS A 167 54.39 -5.03 20.75
C LYS A 167 53.93 -3.72 20.06
N MET A 168 54.15 -3.55 18.75
CA MET A 168 53.73 -2.37 17.98
C MET A 168 53.03 -2.62 16.63
N ASN A 169 52.81 -3.86 16.15
CA ASN A 169 52.22 -4.09 14.82
C ASN A 169 50.85 -4.81 14.87
N PHE A 170 49.77 -4.03 14.79
CA PHE A 170 48.38 -4.50 14.80
C PHE A 170 48.06 -5.56 13.74
N ASN A 171 48.53 -5.39 12.49
CA ASN A 171 48.21 -6.32 11.41
C ASN A 171 48.86 -7.70 11.65
N LYS A 172 50.10 -7.71 12.14
CA LYS A 172 50.78 -8.95 12.52
C LYS A 172 50.08 -9.62 13.69
N ILE A 173 49.70 -8.86 14.73
CA ILE A 173 48.95 -9.41 15.87
C ILE A 173 47.67 -10.10 15.39
N ARG A 174 46.93 -9.50 14.44
CA ARG A 174 45.71 -10.10 13.89
C ARG A 174 45.96 -11.38 13.07
N GLU A 175 47.09 -11.50 12.38
CA GLU A 175 47.45 -12.69 11.60
C GLU A 175 47.72 -13.91 12.50
N TYR A 176 48.30 -13.68 13.68
CA TYR A 176 48.60 -14.75 14.64
C TYR A 176 47.47 -15.03 15.63
N ALA A 177 46.46 -14.17 15.71
CA ALA A 177 45.38 -14.30 16.67
C ALA A 177 44.22 -15.14 16.13
N ILE A 178 43.77 -16.12 16.93
CA ILE A 178 42.62 -16.95 16.57
C ILE A 178 41.34 -16.23 17.00
N LYS A 179 40.49 -15.86 16.03
CA LYS A 179 39.21 -15.20 16.33
C LYS A 179 38.29 -16.16 17.09
N LEU A 180 37.90 -15.77 18.31
CA LEU A 180 36.98 -16.52 19.13
C LEU A 180 35.54 -16.34 18.62
N ASN A 181 34.87 -17.47 18.39
CA ASN A 181 33.45 -17.55 18.07
C ASN A 181 32.89 -18.84 18.68
N SER A 182 31.56 -18.94 18.81
CA SER A 182 30.87 -20.11 19.39
C SER A 182 31.25 -21.47 18.80
N ARG A 183 31.79 -21.52 17.57
CA ARG A 183 32.22 -22.76 16.90
C ARG A 183 33.65 -23.21 17.21
N ASN A 184 34.55 -22.27 17.53
CA ASN A 184 35.99 -22.55 17.64
C ASN A 184 36.48 -22.65 19.09
N ILE A 185 35.61 -22.34 20.07
CA ILE A 185 35.94 -22.33 21.49
C ILE A 185 36.25 -23.73 22.04
N ASN A 186 35.64 -24.78 21.49
CA ASN A 186 35.83 -26.15 21.98
C ASN A 186 37.24 -26.71 21.73
N ASN A 187 38.08 -26.02 20.94
CA ASN A 187 39.41 -26.50 20.52
C ASN A 187 40.56 -25.76 21.22
N ILE A 188 40.30 -24.98 22.28
CA ILE A 188 41.30 -24.12 22.93
C ILE A 188 41.44 -24.54 24.40
N ASP A 189 42.67 -24.64 24.90
CA ASP A 189 42.96 -24.89 26.32
C ASP A 189 42.34 -23.78 27.18
N MET A 190 41.46 -24.16 28.11
CA MET A 190 40.50 -23.27 28.77
C MET A 190 41.06 -22.47 29.96
N THR A 191 42.37 -22.59 30.24
CA THR A 191 43.01 -22.03 31.45
C THR A 191 44.24 -21.18 31.11
N ASN A 192 44.35 -19.99 31.73
CA ASN A 192 45.47 -19.04 31.61
C ASN A 192 45.72 -18.50 30.19
N ILE A 193 44.64 -18.03 29.56
CA ILE A 193 44.65 -17.51 28.20
C ILE A 193 44.97 -16.02 28.17
N SER A 194 45.67 -15.58 27.12
CA SER A 194 45.77 -14.16 26.75
C SER A 194 44.76 -13.80 25.68
N ILE A 195 43.97 -12.77 25.95
CA ILE A 195 42.86 -12.32 25.11
C ILE A 195 43.10 -10.90 24.63
N LEU A 196 42.86 -10.68 23.35
CA LEU A 196 42.83 -9.36 22.72
C LEU A 196 41.40 -8.98 22.35
N PHE A 197 40.99 -7.82 22.82
CA PHE A 197 39.76 -7.16 22.40
C PHE A 197 40.08 -6.11 21.34
N ILE A 198 39.36 -6.11 20.23
CA ILE A 198 39.49 -5.12 19.15
C ILE A 198 38.12 -4.54 18.82
N GLY A 199 37.99 -3.22 18.82
CA GLY A 199 36.80 -2.54 18.32
C GLY A 199 37.20 -1.39 17.41
N HIS A 200 36.43 -1.17 16.36
CA HIS A 200 36.81 -0.24 15.31
C HIS A 200 35.58 0.41 14.65
N ILE A 201 35.81 1.59 14.10
CA ILE A 201 34.85 2.30 13.24
C ILE A 201 35.51 2.45 11.87
N ASN A 202 34.87 1.95 10.81
CA ASN A 202 35.40 2.04 9.45
C ASN A 202 35.06 3.37 8.77
N LYS A 203 35.97 3.87 7.92
CA LYS A 203 35.74 5.08 7.10
C LYS A 203 34.64 4.84 6.07
N ASN A 204 34.72 3.75 5.32
CA ASN A 204 33.77 3.44 4.24
C ASN A 204 32.60 2.57 4.74
N ASN A 205 31.38 2.87 4.28
CA ASN A 205 30.20 2.01 4.43
C ASN A 205 30.28 0.86 3.41
N THR A 206 31.33 0.03 3.40
CA THR A 206 31.27 -1.21 2.63
C THR A 206 30.22 -2.10 3.28
N ILE A 207 29.06 -2.18 2.64
CA ILE A 207 27.89 -2.89 3.15
C ILE A 207 28.17 -4.39 3.00
N ASN A 208 28.72 -5.01 4.03
CA ASN A 208 28.65 -6.47 4.14
C ASN A 208 27.22 -6.82 4.58
N TYR A 209 26.33 -6.96 3.59
CA TYR A 209 24.95 -7.48 3.74
C TYR A 209 24.89 -8.92 4.28
N VAL A 210 26.05 -9.55 4.48
CA VAL A 210 26.16 -10.91 5.00
C VAL A 210 26.21 -10.88 6.53
N LYS A 211 25.02 -10.85 7.14
CA LYS A 211 24.73 -11.30 8.52
C LYS A 211 25.78 -10.92 9.58
N LYS A 212 25.68 -9.73 10.20
CA LYS A 212 25.90 -9.49 11.65
C LYS A 212 25.73 -8.00 12.01
N ARG A 213 25.26 -7.76 13.24
CA ARG A 213 24.92 -6.48 13.87
C ARG A 213 26.01 -5.44 13.61
N HIS A 214 25.68 -4.31 12.96
CA HIS A 214 26.64 -3.24 12.69
C HIS A 214 26.93 -2.43 13.97
N SER A 215 28.20 -2.13 14.24
CA SER A 215 28.57 -1.14 15.26
C SER A 215 28.04 0.24 14.89
N ILE A 216 27.55 0.96 15.90
CA ILE A 216 27.17 2.36 15.77
C ILE A 216 28.43 3.18 15.53
N LYS A 217 28.37 4.14 14.61
CA LYS A 217 29.47 5.06 14.33
C LYS A 217 29.58 6.16 15.40
N SER A 218 29.84 5.75 16.63
CA SER A 218 29.98 6.64 17.78
C SER A 218 31.31 6.36 18.47
N GLN A 219 32.23 7.32 18.36
CA GLN A 219 33.55 7.23 18.99
C GLN A 219 33.45 7.18 20.51
N THR A 220 32.52 7.94 21.09
CA THR A 220 32.27 7.98 22.53
C THR A 220 31.77 6.64 23.03
N ASN A 221 30.83 6.00 22.33
CA ASN A 221 30.36 4.68 22.70
C ASN A 221 31.47 3.62 22.58
N LEU A 222 32.34 3.70 21.56
CA LEU A 222 33.48 2.79 21.43
C LEU A 222 34.47 2.94 22.60
N GLU A 223 34.79 4.18 22.97
CA GLU A 223 35.65 4.44 24.13
C GLU A 223 35.03 3.91 25.43
N TYR A 224 33.75 4.19 25.68
CA TYR A 224 33.05 3.68 26.85
C TYR A 224 32.92 2.16 26.87
N ALA A 225 32.73 1.53 25.71
CA ALA A 225 32.72 0.08 25.61
C ALA A 225 34.05 -0.54 26.09
N PHE A 226 35.20 0.02 25.69
CA PHE A 226 36.51 -0.46 26.15
C PHE A 226 36.78 -0.21 27.63
N LEU A 227 36.34 0.94 28.16
CA LEU A 227 36.44 1.22 29.59
C LEU A 227 35.59 0.26 30.42
N ASP A 228 34.38 -0.04 29.95
CA ASP A 228 33.44 -0.96 30.60
C ASP A 228 33.93 -2.41 30.53
N ILE A 229 34.52 -2.85 29.40
CA ILE A 229 35.21 -4.15 29.31
C ILE A 229 36.33 -4.25 30.33
N THR A 230 37.20 -3.23 30.36
CA THR A 230 38.37 -3.23 31.26
C THR A 230 37.94 -3.31 32.72
N GLN A 231 36.86 -2.60 33.07
CA GLN A 231 36.28 -2.62 34.40
C GLN A 231 35.63 -3.97 34.73
N ILE A 232 34.83 -4.55 33.83
CA ILE A 232 34.19 -5.85 34.05
C ILE A 232 35.23 -6.94 34.24
N ILE A 233 36.30 -6.92 33.44
CA ILE A 233 37.39 -7.88 33.57
C ILE A 233 38.06 -7.73 34.95
N GLN A 234 38.36 -6.51 35.35
CA GLN A 234 38.98 -6.22 36.64
C GLN A 234 38.12 -6.67 37.83
N ASP A 235 36.81 -6.42 37.79
CA ASP A 235 35.94 -6.66 38.94
C ASP A 235 35.59 -8.16 39.13
N ASN A 236 35.77 -9.00 38.10
CA ASN A 236 35.30 -10.38 38.11
C ASN A 236 36.39 -11.44 37.89
N TYR A 237 37.59 -11.05 37.47
CA TYR A 237 38.70 -11.99 37.23
C TYR A 237 39.94 -11.47 37.96
N ASP A 238 40.45 -12.30 38.88
CA ASP A 238 41.55 -11.96 39.78
C ASP A 238 42.87 -11.83 38.97
N LEU A 239 43.34 -10.61 38.76
CA LEU A 239 44.51 -10.29 37.92
C LEU A 239 45.83 -10.19 38.72
N ASP A 240 45.89 -10.68 39.96
CA ASP A 240 46.96 -10.31 40.90
C ASP A 240 48.15 -11.29 40.95
N LYS A 241 49.34 -10.83 40.48
CA LYS A 241 50.57 -10.57 41.29
C LYS A 241 51.89 -10.55 40.52
N THR A 242 51.96 -11.00 39.28
CA THR A 242 53.23 -10.99 38.52
C THR A 242 52.97 -10.63 37.05
N TYR A 243 53.23 -9.36 36.74
CA TYR A 243 53.43 -8.69 35.43
C TYR A 243 52.53 -7.45 35.23
N ASN A 244 53.21 -6.29 35.24
CA ASN A 244 52.81 -4.92 34.85
C ASN A 244 51.40 -4.40 35.20
N LYS A 245 51.37 -3.61 36.29
CA LYS A 245 50.32 -2.69 36.77
C LYS A 245 49.86 -1.58 35.79
N GLU A 246 50.25 -1.59 34.53
CA GLU A 246 49.85 -0.56 33.57
C GLU A 246 48.66 -1.01 32.73
N LYS A 247 47.46 -0.51 33.07
CA LYS A 247 46.25 -0.73 32.29
C LYS A 247 46.37 0.09 31.00
N ILE A 248 46.63 -0.55 29.87
CA ILE A 248 46.88 0.17 28.61
C ILE A 248 45.75 -0.08 27.62
N ILE A 249 45.05 0.99 27.24
CA ILE A 249 44.19 1.00 26.06
C ILE A 249 44.99 1.60 24.91
N TYR A 250 45.17 0.80 23.87
CA TYR A 250 45.81 1.28 22.65
C TYR A 250 44.76 1.89 21.74
N ARG A 251 44.98 3.14 21.32
CA ARG A 251 44.04 3.90 20.50
C ARG A 251 44.70 4.47 19.26
N TYR A 252 43.99 4.33 18.15
CA TYR A 252 44.22 5.06 16.92
C TYR A 252 42.99 5.90 16.60
N LYS A 253 43.20 7.20 16.37
CA LYS A 253 42.15 8.15 16.01
C LYS A 253 42.62 8.95 14.80
N THR A 254 41.76 9.05 13.79
CA THR A 254 41.99 9.97 12.68
C THR A 254 41.50 11.38 13.06
N ASN A 255 42.27 12.43 12.77
CA ASN A 255 41.89 13.82 13.03
C ASN A 255 40.76 14.33 12.11
N ILE A 256 40.24 13.50 11.21
CA ILE A 256 39.21 13.88 10.24
C ILE A 256 37.84 13.69 10.90
N ILE A 257 37.40 14.72 11.62
CA ILE A 257 36.01 14.84 12.03
C ILE A 257 35.31 15.69 10.96
N SER A 258 34.66 15.04 9.99
CA SER A 258 33.69 15.74 9.14
C SER A 258 32.45 16.02 9.99
N GLU A 259 32.47 17.13 10.71
CA GLU A 259 31.32 17.64 11.44
C GLU A 259 30.39 18.28 10.40
N THR A 260 29.21 17.69 10.22
CA THR A 260 28.18 18.28 9.37
C THR A 260 27.36 19.24 10.23
N ASP A 261 27.30 20.48 9.80
CA ASP A 261 26.53 21.53 10.46
C ASP A 261 25.25 21.80 9.67
N ILE A 262 24.14 21.94 10.38
CA ILE A 262 22.85 22.31 9.81
C ILE A 262 22.41 23.64 10.43
N ILE A 263 21.97 24.55 9.57
CA ILE A 263 21.40 25.82 9.99
C ILE A 263 19.90 25.64 10.25
N CYS A 264 19.46 26.04 11.44
CA CYS A 264 18.06 26.05 11.84
C CYS A 264 17.58 27.49 12.05
N ARG A 265 16.67 27.95 11.21
CA ARG A 265 16.08 29.28 11.25
C ARG A 265 14.85 29.26 12.14
N ILE A 266 14.85 30.13 13.16
CA ILE A 266 13.73 30.20 14.11
C ILE A 266 12.41 30.57 13.42
N SER A 267 12.46 31.40 12.37
CA SER A 267 11.28 31.76 11.57
C SER A 267 10.69 30.56 10.83
N TYR A 268 11.52 29.68 10.28
CA TYR A 268 11.09 28.48 9.59
C TYR A 268 10.53 27.45 10.57
N LEU A 269 11.21 27.23 11.70
CA LEU A 269 10.71 26.37 12.79
C LEU A 269 9.31 26.79 13.26
N ASN A 270 9.11 28.08 13.53
CA ASN A 270 7.81 28.61 13.97
C ASN A 270 6.72 28.47 12.90
N LYS A 271 7.09 28.55 11.62
CA LYS A 271 6.15 28.33 10.51
C LYS A 271 5.72 26.87 10.41
N ILE A 272 6.63 25.93 10.65
CA ILE A 272 6.36 24.49 10.56
C ILE A 272 5.59 23.99 11.78
N LEU A 273 6.06 24.30 12.99
CA LEU A 273 5.46 23.79 14.24
C LEU A 273 4.22 24.57 14.67
N GLY A 274 4.11 25.83 14.27
CA GLY A 274 3.03 26.69 14.73
C GLY A 274 3.14 27.03 16.23
N PRO A 275 2.07 27.60 16.81
CA PRO A 275 2.05 28.01 18.21
C PRO A 275 1.74 26.84 19.15
N ILE A 276 2.21 26.94 20.40
CA ILE A 276 2.04 25.94 21.46
C ILE A 276 0.66 26.05 22.12
N ASN A 277 0.19 27.28 22.36
CA ASN A 277 -1.08 27.55 23.04
C ASN A 277 -2.01 28.41 22.18
N ASN A 278 -3.29 28.45 22.55
CA ASN A 278 -4.33 29.31 21.94
C ASN A 278 -3.91 30.79 21.85
N ASN A 279 -3.02 31.24 22.75
CA ASN A 279 -2.50 32.62 22.79
C ASN A 279 -1.38 32.88 21.75
N ARG A 280 -1.22 32.04 20.73
CA ARG A 280 -0.24 32.18 19.62
C ARG A 280 1.22 32.36 20.08
N LYS A 281 1.59 31.74 21.21
CA LYS A 281 2.97 31.73 21.68
C LYS A 281 3.77 30.64 20.97
N TYR A 282 4.97 30.98 20.52
CA TYR A 282 5.93 30.04 19.92
C TYR A 282 6.90 29.49 20.95
N LEU A 283 7.58 28.39 20.61
CA LEU A 283 8.59 27.79 21.46
C LEU A 283 9.75 28.77 21.67
N SER A 284 10.18 28.92 22.92
CA SER A 284 11.27 29.85 23.23
C SER A 284 12.61 29.30 22.73
N LYS A 285 13.52 30.19 22.31
CA LYS A 285 14.85 29.79 21.85
C LYS A 285 15.63 29.03 22.94
N LYS A 286 15.49 29.43 24.21
CA LYS A 286 16.12 28.76 25.35
C LYS A 286 15.65 27.31 25.48
N GLU A 287 14.36 27.04 25.27
CA GLU A 287 13.83 25.68 25.27
C GLU A 287 14.34 24.87 24.08
N ILE A 288 14.41 25.48 22.88
CA ILE A 288 14.97 24.83 21.69
C ILE A 288 16.42 24.39 21.93
N ILE A 289 17.27 25.30 22.42
CA ILE A 289 18.68 25.01 22.71
C ILE A 289 18.78 23.89 23.76
N ASN A 290 18.03 23.99 24.86
CA ASN A 290 18.02 22.97 25.91
C ASN A 290 17.58 21.58 25.40
N ILE A 291 16.59 21.51 24.51
CA ILE A 291 16.17 20.24 23.89
C ILE A 291 17.34 19.64 23.10
N MET A 292 17.97 20.44 22.25
CA MET A 292 19.05 19.98 21.38
C MET A 292 20.31 19.57 22.14
N GLU A 293 20.69 20.32 23.17
CA GLU A 293 21.82 19.98 24.04
C GLU A 293 21.57 18.65 24.78
N ARG A 294 20.33 18.39 25.22
CA ARG A 294 19.97 17.13 25.89
C ARG A 294 19.96 15.93 24.94
N LEU A 295 19.74 16.16 23.66
CA LEU A 295 19.96 15.18 22.59
C LEU A 295 21.43 15.09 22.13
N ARG A 296 22.36 15.81 22.78
CA ARG A 296 23.80 15.87 22.50
C ARG A 296 24.18 16.52 21.17
N PHE A 297 23.31 17.34 20.60
CA PHE A 297 23.71 18.27 19.55
C PHE A 297 24.50 19.42 20.18
N LYS A 298 25.54 19.89 19.49
CA LYS A 298 26.16 21.17 19.87
C LYS A 298 25.47 22.28 19.11
N VAL A 299 25.09 23.33 19.82
CA VAL A 299 24.31 24.44 19.26
C VAL A 299 25.08 25.74 19.44
N ASN A 300 25.33 26.45 18.35
CA ASN A 300 25.89 27.79 18.35
C ASN A 300 24.78 28.78 17.94
N ASP A 301 24.47 29.75 18.80
CA ASP A 301 23.42 30.74 18.57
C ASP A 301 23.96 31.97 17.81
N PHE A 302 23.37 32.26 16.65
CA PHE A 302 23.67 33.42 15.80
C PHE A 302 22.47 34.39 15.70
N GLY A 303 21.61 34.44 16.72
CA GLY A 303 20.50 35.39 16.77
C GLY A 303 19.23 34.85 16.12
N GLN A 304 19.08 34.95 14.80
CA GLN A 304 17.89 34.40 14.10
C GLN A 304 18.08 32.96 13.64
N GLU A 305 19.30 32.46 13.72
CA GLU A 305 19.72 31.15 13.26
C GLU A 305 20.48 30.42 14.35
N LEU A 306 20.26 29.11 14.43
CA LEU A 306 21.02 28.20 15.27
C LEU A 306 21.85 27.31 14.35
N LYS A 307 23.17 27.31 14.53
CA LYS A 307 24.06 26.38 13.85
C LYS A 307 24.20 25.13 14.71
N ILE A 308 23.70 24.00 14.20
CA ILE A 308 23.57 22.76 14.95
C ILE A 308 24.53 21.73 14.36
N GLN A 309 25.46 21.29 15.18
CA GLN A 309 26.45 20.29 14.82
C GLN A 309 25.90 18.88 15.07
N ILE A 310 25.88 18.05 14.03
CA ILE A 310 25.22 16.74 14.07
C ILE A 310 26.18 15.66 14.62
N PRO A 311 25.77 14.88 15.64
CA PRO A 311 26.53 13.71 16.11
C PRO A 311 26.79 12.71 14.99
N GLN A 312 27.93 12.04 15.00
CA GLN A 312 28.36 11.16 13.91
C GLN A 312 27.40 10.00 13.66
N GLU A 313 26.83 9.46 14.73
CA GLU A 313 25.82 8.41 14.73
C GLU A 313 24.50 8.85 14.09
N ARG A 314 24.21 10.16 14.07
CA ARG A 314 22.98 10.76 13.53
C ARG A 314 23.15 11.40 12.13
N GLN A 315 24.35 11.34 11.54
CA GLN A 315 24.60 11.95 10.22
C GLN A 315 23.84 11.26 9.06
N LYS A 316 23.33 10.04 9.27
CA LYS A 316 22.60 9.32 8.23
C LYS A 316 21.14 9.76 8.13
N ASP A 317 20.51 10.04 9.27
CA ASP A 317 19.11 10.43 9.41
C ASP A 317 18.92 11.95 9.44
N ILE A 318 19.81 12.71 10.08
CA ILE A 318 19.71 14.18 10.15
C ILE A 318 20.59 14.81 9.08
N ARG A 319 19.95 15.37 8.04
CA ARG A 319 20.61 15.97 6.88
C ARG A 319 20.10 17.36 6.53
N GLN A 320 18.91 17.71 6.99
CA GLN A 320 18.21 18.93 6.66
C GLN A 320 17.68 19.63 7.91
N GLU A 321 17.34 20.90 7.74
CA GLU A 321 16.70 21.74 8.77
C GLU A 321 15.38 21.15 9.29
N ILE A 322 14.62 20.42 8.45
CA ILE A 322 13.35 19.81 8.88
C ILE A 322 13.56 18.66 9.87
N ASP A 323 14.65 17.90 9.74
CA ASP A 323 14.97 16.78 10.63
C ASP A 323 15.28 17.29 12.04
N ILE A 324 15.92 18.46 12.13
CA ILE A 324 16.12 19.20 13.38
C ILE A 324 14.80 19.63 14.00
N ILE A 325 13.89 20.17 13.17
CA ILE A 325 12.57 20.62 13.63
C ILE A 325 11.74 19.45 14.16
N GLU A 326 11.83 18.28 13.51
CA GLU A 326 11.23 17.03 13.99
C GLU A 326 11.75 16.65 15.38
N GLU A 327 13.08 16.64 15.59
CA GLU A 327 13.67 16.29 16.89
C GLU A 327 13.20 17.24 18.01
N ILE A 328 13.09 18.54 17.71
CA ILE A 328 12.56 19.53 18.65
C ILE A 328 11.10 19.23 18.98
N ALA A 329 10.26 19.02 17.96
CA ALA A 329 8.84 18.74 18.14
C ALA A 329 8.59 17.45 18.93
N ARG A 330 9.37 16.41 18.63
CA ARG A 330 9.27 15.09 19.23
C ARG A 330 9.65 15.11 20.71
N ILE A 331 10.74 15.78 21.08
CA ILE A 331 11.15 15.91 22.49
C ILE A 331 10.24 16.88 23.26
N TYR A 332 9.78 17.95 22.61
CA TYR A 332 8.81 18.85 23.23
C TYR A 332 7.46 18.15 23.46
N GLY A 333 7.05 17.30 22.54
CA GLY A 333 5.78 16.57 22.52
C GLY A 333 4.81 17.19 21.50
N PHE A 334 4.41 16.40 20.50
CA PHE A 334 3.49 16.85 19.44
C PHE A 334 2.15 17.36 19.98
N ASN A 335 1.68 16.79 21.09
CA ASN A 335 0.44 17.15 21.76
C ASN A 335 0.46 18.56 22.40
N ASN A 336 1.62 19.22 22.46
CA ASN A 336 1.75 20.56 23.01
C ASN A 336 1.68 21.64 21.92
N PHE A 337 1.51 21.29 20.65
CA PHE A 337 1.29 22.26 19.57
C PHE A 337 -0.22 22.39 19.29
N ASN A 338 -0.63 23.56 18.80
CA ASN A 338 -2.04 23.85 18.57
C ASN A 338 -2.53 23.30 17.23
N ASP A 339 -3.60 22.51 17.26
CA ASP A 339 -4.29 21.96 16.10
C ASP A 339 -5.13 23.05 15.40
N ASN A 340 -4.54 23.70 14.39
CA ASN A 340 -5.26 24.67 13.57
C ASN A 340 -5.70 24.04 12.25
N LEU A 341 -6.99 24.19 11.92
CA LEU A 341 -7.49 23.83 10.60
C LEU A 341 -6.83 24.73 9.54
N PRO A 342 -6.36 24.15 8.41
CA PRO A 342 -5.81 24.94 7.32
C PRO A 342 -6.89 25.85 6.74
N LYS A 343 -6.54 27.09 6.42
CA LYS A 343 -7.45 28.02 5.75
C LYS A 343 -7.64 27.59 4.29
N ILE A 344 -8.80 27.01 3.99
CA ILE A 344 -9.17 26.62 2.62
C ILE A 344 -9.92 27.78 1.96
N TYR A 345 -9.34 28.38 0.93
CA TYR A 345 -9.92 29.54 0.24
C TYR A 345 -10.83 29.18 -0.95
N LYS A 346 -10.84 27.91 -1.40
CA LYS A 346 -11.64 27.46 -2.55
C LYS A 346 -12.28 26.11 -2.27
N ALA A 347 -13.59 26.01 -2.51
CA ALA A 347 -14.28 24.73 -2.50
C ALA A 347 -13.87 23.89 -3.73
N GLY A 348 -13.59 22.61 -3.52
CA GLY A 348 -13.36 21.67 -4.61
C GLY A 348 -14.65 21.32 -5.35
N TYR A 349 -14.55 20.95 -6.63
CA TYR A 349 -15.68 20.45 -7.41
C TYR A 349 -15.62 18.92 -7.57
N ARG A 350 -16.79 18.28 -7.63
CA ARG A 350 -16.88 16.85 -7.95
C ARG A 350 -16.67 16.65 -9.45
N SER A 351 -15.83 15.68 -9.81
CA SER A 351 -15.59 15.37 -11.22
C SER A 351 -16.87 14.83 -11.88
N SER A 352 -17.11 15.21 -13.14
CA SER A 352 -18.24 14.69 -13.92
C SER A 352 -18.24 13.16 -13.98
N ASN A 353 -17.06 12.55 -14.02
CA ASN A 353 -16.88 11.10 -13.99
C ASN A 353 -17.45 10.51 -12.69
N ALA A 354 -17.08 11.04 -11.51
CA ALA A 354 -17.58 10.56 -10.24
C ALA A 354 -19.11 10.71 -10.12
N ILE A 355 -19.66 11.81 -10.61
CA ILE A 355 -21.12 12.05 -10.62
C ILE A 355 -21.84 10.98 -11.45
N ILE A 356 -21.37 10.71 -12.67
CA ILE A 356 -22.00 9.73 -13.56
C ILE A 356 -21.83 8.31 -13.02
N THR A 357 -20.64 7.95 -12.54
CA THR A 357 -20.39 6.62 -11.95
C THR A 357 -21.28 6.39 -10.73
N ASN A 358 -21.45 7.38 -9.85
CA ASN A 358 -22.37 7.26 -8.72
C ASN A 358 -23.83 7.17 -9.18
N LYS A 359 -24.22 7.94 -10.21
CA LYS A 359 -25.57 7.81 -10.80
C LYS A 359 -25.82 6.39 -11.32
N ILE A 360 -24.85 5.78 -12.00
CA ILE A 360 -24.92 4.37 -12.46
C ILE A 360 -25.13 3.42 -11.28
N ARG A 361 -24.33 3.54 -10.21
CA ARG A 361 -24.49 2.72 -8.99
C ARG A 361 -25.90 2.83 -8.40
N HIS A 362 -26.40 4.06 -8.25
CA HIS A 362 -27.74 4.29 -7.71
C HIS A 362 -28.83 3.67 -8.59
N ILE A 363 -28.72 3.79 -9.91
CA ILE A 363 -29.67 3.19 -10.85
C ILE A 363 -29.67 1.66 -10.71
N LEU A 364 -28.51 1.02 -10.77
CA LEU A 364 -28.42 -0.45 -10.69
C LEU A 364 -28.93 -1.00 -9.37
N ARG A 365 -28.64 -0.31 -8.26
CA ARG A 365 -29.20 -0.65 -6.95
C ARG A 365 -30.72 -0.47 -6.90
N SER A 366 -31.25 0.58 -7.54
CA SER A 366 -32.70 0.79 -7.59
C SER A 366 -33.45 -0.23 -8.46
N ILE A 367 -32.76 -0.83 -9.43
CA ILE A 367 -33.28 -1.93 -10.25
C ILE A 367 -33.29 -3.25 -9.45
N GLY A 368 -32.50 -3.35 -8.38
CA GLY A 368 -32.43 -4.52 -7.50
C GLY A 368 -31.11 -5.30 -7.58
N LEU A 369 -30.06 -4.77 -8.23
CA LEU A 369 -28.76 -5.45 -8.29
C LEU A 369 -27.88 -5.07 -7.09
N HIS A 370 -27.04 -6.02 -6.67
CA HIS A 370 -26.05 -5.84 -5.62
C HIS A 370 -24.66 -5.49 -6.19
N GLU A 371 -23.98 -4.50 -5.60
CA GLU A 371 -22.59 -4.19 -5.97
C GLU A 371 -21.63 -5.19 -5.31
N VAL A 372 -20.76 -5.81 -6.10
CA VAL A 372 -19.69 -6.69 -5.61
C VAL A 372 -18.32 -6.08 -5.91
N ILE A 373 -17.34 -6.40 -5.06
CA ILE A 373 -15.94 -5.95 -5.22
C ILE A 373 -15.06 -7.19 -5.24
N ASN A 374 -14.42 -7.45 -6.38
CA ASN A 374 -13.54 -8.59 -6.55
C ASN A 374 -12.07 -8.18 -6.62
N TYR A 375 -11.18 -9.11 -6.33
CA TYR A 375 -9.74 -8.89 -6.51
C TYR A 375 -9.42 -8.52 -7.96
N ALA A 376 -8.47 -7.59 -8.14
CA ALA A 376 -7.93 -7.27 -9.45
C ALA A 376 -7.05 -8.40 -10.04
N LEU A 377 -6.74 -9.41 -9.23
CA LEU A 377 -5.86 -10.53 -9.56
C LEU A 377 -6.68 -11.73 -10.04
N SER A 378 -6.16 -12.47 -11.01
CA SER A 378 -6.74 -13.71 -11.52
C SER A 378 -5.65 -14.74 -11.85
N GLN A 379 -6.12 -15.95 -12.17
CA GLN A 379 -5.28 -17.08 -12.58
C GLN A 379 -5.16 -17.20 -14.11
N SER A 380 -6.01 -16.50 -14.87
CA SER A 380 -6.12 -16.71 -16.32
C SER A 380 -4.86 -16.22 -17.05
N LEU A 381 -4.00 -17.18 -17.39
CA LEU A 381 -2.85 -16.99 -18.28
C LEU A 381 -3.33 -16.89 -19.73
N SER A 382 -3.13 -15.72 -20.34
CA SER A 382 -3.32 -15.51 -21.77
C SER A 382 -2.14 -14.73 -22.31
N LYS A 383 -1.85 -14.80 -23.61
CA LYS A 383 -0.78 -13.96 -24.20
C LYS A 383 -0.97 -12.46 -23.96
N THR A 384 -2.19 -12.03 -23.62
CA THR A 384 -2.55 -10.64 -23.35
C THR A 384 -2.75 -10.33 -21.86
N SER A 385 -2.52 -11.28 -20.95
CA SER A 385 -2.54 -10.99 -19.51
C SER A 385 -1.25 -10.33 -19.07
N ILE A 386 -1.33 -9.53 -17.99
CA ILE A 386 -0.16 -8.90 -17.37
C ILE A 386 0.16 -9.69 -16.10
N GLU A 387 1.37 -10.24 -16.02
CA GLU A 387 1.84 -11.06 -14.89
C GLU A 387 2.45 -10.20 -13.79
N ILE A 388 2.32 -10.68 -12.55
CA ILE A 388 2.95 -10.11 -11.36
C ILE A 388 4.26 -10.86 -11.11
N ILE A 389 5.31 -10.12 -10.73
CA ILE A 389 6.65 -10.68 -10.51
C ILE A 389 6.70 -11.53 -9.22
N ASN A 390 6.02 -11.09 -8.18
CA ASN A 390 6.02 -11.69 -6.83
C ASN A 390 4.59 -11.97 -6.33
N PRO A 391 3.82 -12.85 -7.01
CA PRO A 391 2.47 -13.18 -6.56
C PRO A 391 2.51 -13.92 -5.22
N LEU A 392 1.59 -13.59 -4.31
CA LEU A 392 1.48 -14.27 -3.01
C LEU A 392 1.03 -15.73 -3.17
N ASN A 393 0.11 -15.99 -4.11
CA ASN A 393 -0.51 -17.29 -4.35
C ASN A 393 -0.57 -17.62 -5.85
N LYS A 394 -0.64 -18.92 -6.18
CA LYS A 394 -0.73 -19.42 -7.58
C LYS A 394 -2.04 -19.06 -8.30
N ASP A 395 -3.08 -18.71 -7.57
CA ASP A 395 -4.37 -18.31 -8.19
C ASP A 395 -4.42 -16.81 -8.52
N GLN A 396 -3.37 -16.06 -8.18
CA GLN A 396 -3.30 -14.60 -8.27
C GLN A 396 -2.01 -14.15 -9.00
N ILE A 397 -1.76 -14.75 -10.16
CA ILE A 397 -0.53 -14.52 -10.94
C ILE A 397 -0.69 -13.36 -11.92
N THR A 398 -1.89 -13.12 -12.44
CA THR A 398 -2.14 -12.13 -13.48
C THR A 398 -3.12 -11.05 -13.05
N LEU A 399 -3.05 -9.88 -13.69
CA LEU A 399 -4.07 -8.85 -13.61
C LEU A 399 -5.26 -9.20 -14.50
N ARG A 400 -6.47 -9.00 -13.98
CA ARG A 400 -7.72 -9.26 -14.70
C ARG A 400 -7.85 -8.40 -15.95
N ASN A 401 -8.24 -9.02 -17.05
CA ASN A 401 -8.47 -8.33 -18.33
C ASN A 401 -9.96 -8.11 -18.65
N ASN A 402 -10.86 -8.60 -17.79
CA ASN A 402 -12.31 -8.45 -17.82
C ASN A 402 -12.83 -8.57 -16.37
N LEU A 403 -14.08 -8.16 -16.11
CA LEU A 403 -14.70 -8.30 -14.79
C LEU A 403 -15.57 -9.57 -14.68
N ILE A 404 -16.09 -10.05 -15.81
CA ILE A 404 -16.99 -11.21 -15.88
C ILE A 404 -16.42 -12.47 -15.22
N GLU A 405 -15.14 -12.75 -15.40
CA GLU A 405 -14.49 -13.93 -14.82
C GLU A 405 -14.67 -14.00 -13.30
N ASN A 406 -14.49 -12.87 -12.62
CA ASN A 406 -14.66 -12.77 -11.18
C ASN A 406 -16.13 -12.80 -10.75
N LEU A 407 -17.05 -12.28 -11.57
CA LEU A 407 -18.48 -12.42 -11.31
C LEU A 407 -18.92 -13.89 -11.39
N ILE A 408 -18.35 -14.66 -12.33
CA ILE A 408 -18.63 -16.10 -12.45
C ILE A 408 -18.11 -16.86 -11.23
N THR A 409 -16.89 -16.56 -10.75
CA THR A 409 -16.36 -17.20 -9.53
C THR A 409 -17.18 -16.81 -8.29
N SER A 410 -17.66 -15.57 -8.22
CA SER A 410 -18.53 -15.10 -7.14
C SER A 410 -19.90 -15.80 -7.16
N LYS A 411 -20.51 -15.98 -8.34
CA LYS A 411 -21.77 -16.75 -8.47
C LYS A 411 -21.55 -18.21 -8.07
N LEU A 412 -20.46 -18.85 -8.52
CA LEU A 412 -20.10 -20.22 -8.10
C LEU A 412 -20.02 -20.35 -6.59
N TYR A 413 -19.32 -19.41 -5.93
CA TYR A 413 -19.20 -19.38 -4.48
C TYR A 413 -20.56 -19.28 -3.79
N ASN A 414 -21.45 -18.41 -4.28
CA ASN A 414 -22.78 -18.21 -3.69
C ASN A 414 -23.72 -19.40 -3.92
N ILE A 415 -23.71 -20.00 -5.11
CA ILE A 415 -24.47 -21.24 -5.40
C ILE A 415 -24.03 -22.35 -4.43
N ASN A 416 -22.72 -22.51 -4.21
CA ASN A 416 -22.20 -23.50 -3.25
C ASN A 416 -22.60 -23.22 -1.79
N LYS A 417 -23.10 -22.02 -1.50
CA LYS A 417 -23.64 -21.60 -0.19
C LYS A 417 -25.17 -21.52 -0.18
N VAL A 418 -25.84 -22.07 -1.19
CA VAL A 418 -27.32 -22.10 -1.32
C VAL A 418 -27.93 -20.70 -1.51
N ASN A 419 -27.13 -19.71 -1.94
CA ASN A 419 -27.61 -18.39 -2.33
C ASN A 419 -27.81 -18.36 -3.85
N GLU A 420 -29.05 -18.63 -4.30
CA GLU A 420 -29.37 -18.72 -5.74
C GLU A 420 -29.65 -17.36 -6.40
N ASP A 421 -30.31 -16.46 -5.67
CA ASP A 421 -30.59 -15.08 -6.10
C ASP A 421 -29.28 -14.26 -6.06
N PHE A 422 -28.75 -13.97 -7.24
CA PHE A 422 -27.44 -13.33 -7.37
C PHE A 422 -27.41 -12.47 -8.63
N GLU A 423 -28.17 -11.38 -8.57
CA GLU A 423 -28.16 -10.29 -9.52
C GLU A 423 -27.14 -9.26 -9.05
N VAL A 424 -25.99 -9.21 -9.71
CA VAL A 424 -24.87 -8.39 -9.25
C VAL A 424 -24.29 -7.52 -10.35
N PHE A 425 -23.62 -6.47 -9.92
CA PHE A 425 -22.78 -5.65 -10.79
C PHE A 425 -21.46 -5.32 -10.10
N GLU A 426 -20.43 -5.06 -10.89
CA GLU A 426 -19.14 -4.56 -10.42
C GLU A 426 -18.72 -3.36 -11.27
N ILE A 427 -18.22 -2.33 -10.61
CA ILE A 427 -17.50 -1.23 -11.24
C ILE A 427 -16.03 -1.34 -10.85
N GLY A 428 -15.20 -1.73 -11.81
CA GLY A 428 -13.83 -2.11 -11.52
C GLY A 428 -12.88 -1.77 -12.67
N LYS A 429 -11.59 -1.64 -12.33
CA LYS A 429 -10.53 -1.50 -13.33
C LYS A 429 -10.20 -2.85 -13.96
N ILE A 430 -10.00 -2.82 -15.27
CA ILE A 430 -9.42 -3.91 -16.06
C ILE A 430 -8.09 -3.44 -16.65
N PHE A 431 -7.23 -4.41 -16.97
CA PHE A 431 -5.89 -4.15 -17.47
C PHE A 431 -5.74 -4.75 -18.86
N ILE A 432 -5.48 -3.90 -19.85
CA ILE A 432 -5.39 -4.29 -21.25
C ILE A 432 -3.94 -4.19 -21.71
N ASN A 433 -3.38 -5.32 -22.14
CA ASN A 433 -2.06 -5.37 -22.75
C ASN A 433 -2.17 -5.33 -24.28
N ASN A 434 -1.71 -4.24 -24.89
CA ASN A 434 -1.65 -4.12 -26.34
C ASN A 434 -0.26 -4.54 -26.85
N LEU A 435 -0.14 -5.82 -27.20
CA LEU A 435 1.11 -6.44 -27.68
C LEU A 435 1.73 -5.73 -28.88
N LYS A 436 0.93 -5.06 -29.72
CA LYS A 436 1.44 -4.38 -30.93
C LYS A 436 2.25 -3.13 -30.63
N PHE A 437 1.87 -2.39 -29.60
CA PHE A 437 2.50 -1.11 -29.22
C PHE A 437 3.27 -1.22 -27.90
N ASN A 438 3.39 -2.44 -27.36
CA ASN A 438 3.90 -2.71 -26.02
C ASN A 438 3.34 -1.76 -24.95
N ASN A 439 2.06 -1.42 -25.09
CA ASN A 439 1.39 -0.43 -24.25
C ASN A 439 0.37 -1.11 -23.34
N ARG A 440 0.43 -0.78 -22.05
CA ARG A 440 -0.46 -1.27 -21.01
C ARG A 440 -1.29 -0.10 -20.53
N HIS A 441 -2.61 -0.25 -20.51
CA HIS A 441 -3.48 0.78 -19.99
C HIS A 441 -4.59 0.19 -19.12
N GLU A 442 -5.04 1.01 -18.19
CA GLU A 442 -6.15 0.70 -17.29
C GLU A 442 -7.43 1.31 -17.84
N GLU A 443 -8.51 0.54 -17.81
CA GLU A 443 -9.85 1.05 -18.13
C GLU A 443 -10.82 0.71 -17.00
N LEU A 444 -11.70 1.67 -16.68
CA LEU A 444 -12.78 1.44 -15.71
C LEU A 444 -14.00 0.90 -16.45
N ASN A 445 -14.41 -0.31 -16.10
CA ASN A 445 -15.53 -1.01 -16.70
C ASN A 445 -16.67 -1.21 -15.70
N LEU A 446 -17.88 -1.32 -16.24
CA LEU A 446 -19.06 -1.79 -15.55
C LEU A 446 -19.37 -3.18 -16.08
N ALA A 447 -19.47 -4.16 -15.19
CA ALA A 447 -19.98 -5.47 -15.50
C ALA A 447 -21.24 -5.79 -14.72
N ILE A 448 -22.16 -6.52 -15.33
CA ILE A 448 -23.44 -6.92 -14.76
C ILE A 448 -23.63 -8.42 -15.06
N MET A 449 -24.12 -9.15 -14.07
CA MET A 449 -24.51 -10.55 -14.19
C MET A 449 -25.94 -10.71 -13.67
N LEU A 450 -26.81 -11.24 -14.52
CA LEU A 450 -28.23 -11.42 -14.25
C LEU A 450 -28.63 -12.86 -14.49
N GLY A 451 -29.44 -13.43 -13.60
CA GLY A 451 -30.02 -14.74 -13.81
C GLY A 451 -30.25 -15.45 -12.50
N ASN A 452 -31.52 -15.73 -12.24
CA ASN A 452 -32.02 -16.60 -11.20
C ASN A 452 -33.15 -17.49 -11.75
N SER A 453 -33.50 -18.50 -10.97
CA SER A 453 -34.62 -19.41 -11.22
C SER A 453 -35.96 -18.68 -11.07
N SER A 454 -36.07 -17.81 -10.07
CA SER A 454 -37.30 -17.12 -9.67
C SER A 454 -37.30 -15.61 -9.98
N PHE A 455 -37.14 -15.22 -11.25
CA PHE A 455 -37.03 -13.81 -11.61
C PHE A 455 -38.36 -13.06 -11.55
N GLN A 456 -39.40 -13.60 -12.20
CA GLN A 456 -40.67 -12.89 -12.35
C GLN A 456 -41.86 -13.85 -12.26
N ARG A 457 -42.90 -13.41 -11.55
CA ARG A 457 -44.25 -13.99 -11.59
C ARG A 457 -45.23 -12.94 -12.11
N SER A 458 -46.19 -13.32 -12.96
CA SER A 458 -47.15 -12.35 -13.50
C SER A 458 -48.27 -12.04 -12.49
N LYS A 459 -48.61 -13.03 -11.68
CA LYS A 459 -49.48 -12.90 -10.50
C LYS A 459 -48.75 -13.38 -9.26
N TRP A 460 -49.15 -12.91 -8.09
CA TRP A 460 -48.57 -13.35 -6.81
C TRP A 460 -48.68 -14.87 -6.61
N ASN A 461 -49.71 -15.50 -7.16
CA ASN A 461 -50.01 -16.93 -7.04
C ASN A 461 -49.39 -17.80 -8.15
N GLU A 462 -48.66 -17.22 -9.11
CA GLU A 462 -48.02 -17.98 -10.18
C GLU A 462 -46.59 -18.39 -9.81
N ILE A 463 -46.16 -19.52 -10.37
CA ILE A 463 -44.78 -20.00 -10.26
C ILE A 463 -43.87 -18.97 -10.97
N PRO A 464 -42.79 -18.51 -10.31
CA PRO A 464 -41.89 -17.57 -10.93
C PRO A 464 -41.11 -18.23 -12.07
N ASN A 465 -40.92 -17.47 -13.14
CA ASN A 465 -40.19 -17.89 -14.33
C ASN A 465 -38.77 -17.31 -14.32
N SER A 466 -37.84 -18.05 -14.96
CA SER A 466 -36.47 -17.59 -15.16
C SER A 466 -36.39 -16.39 -16.09
N LEU A 467 -35.38 -15.56 -15.91
CA LEU A 467 -35.09 -14.41 -16.74
C LEU A 467 -34.93 -14.78 -18.23
N SER A 468 -35.61 -14.04 -19.12
CA SER A 468 -35.45 -14.15 -20.57
C SER A 468 -34.40 -13.18 -21.11
N TRP A 469 -33.92 -13.44 -22.34
CA TRP A 469 -32.91 -12.60 -22.99
C TRP A 469 -33.39 -11.16 -23.20
N PHE A 470 -34.67 -10.96 -23.55
CA PHE A 470 -35.24 -9.64 -23.79
C PHE A 470 -35.44 -8.85 -22.49
N GLN A 471 -35.79 -9.51 -21.38
CA GLN A 471 -35.88 -8.87 -20.07
C GLN A 471 -34.49 -8.45 -19.55
N ALA A 472 -33.49 -9.32 -19.70
CA ALA A 472 -32.11 -8.99 -19.36
C ALA A 472 -31.61 -7.79 -20.19
N LYS A 473 -31.90 -7.77 -21.50
CA LYS A 473 -31.62 -6.61 -22.36
C LYS A 473 -32.38 -5.36 -21.90
N GLY A 474 -33.66 -5.49 -21.56
CA GLY A 474 -34.50 -4.39 -21.08
C GLY A 474 -33.95 -3.75 -19.80
N THR A 475 -33.41 -4.56 -18.89
CA THR A 475 -32.74 -4.08 -17.66
C THR A 475 -31.54 -3.18 -17.97
N ILE A 476 -30.76 -3.56 -18.99
CA ILE A 476 -29.63 -2.75 -19.48
C ILE A 476 -30.10 -1.50 -20.23
N GLU A 477 -31.19 -1.60 -21.01
CA GLU A 477 -31.78 -0.46 -21.70
C GLU A 477 -32.36 0.57 -20.72
N GLU A 478 -32.95 0.12 -19.61
CA GLU A 478 -33.41 0.98 -18.53
C GLU A 478 -32.27 1.78 -17.89
N LEU A 479 -31.11 1.15 -17.68
CA LEU A 479 -29.90 1.86 -17.25
C LEU A 479 -29.55 2.97 -18.24
N PHE A 480 -29.51 2.66 -19.54
CA PHE A 480 -29.17 3.62 -20.59
C PHE A 480 -30.17 4.77 -20.70
N GLU A 481 -31.46 4.49 -20.53
CA GLU A 481 -32.51 5.49 -20.53
C GLU A 481 -32.39 6.45 -19.34
N ARG A 482 -32.19 5.92 -18.12
CA ARG A 482 -32.06 6.72 -16.89
C ARG A 482 -30.77 7.58 -16.86
N ILE A 483 -29.73 7.20 -17.61
CA ILE A 483 -28.53 8.03 -17.82
C ILE A 483 -28.59 8.89 -19.09
N HIS A 484 -29.69 8.81 -19.86
CA HIS A 484 -29.94 9.56 -21.09
C HIS A 484 -28.90 9.33 -22.20
N VAL A 485 -28.53 8.06 -22.42
CA VAL A 485 -27.66 7.66 -23.54
C VAL A 485 -28.38 6.72 -24.48
N GLN A 486 -28.02 6.79 -25.76
CA GLN A 486 -28.52 5.87 -26.78
C GLN A 486 -27.34 5.11 -27.38
N PHE A 487 -27.42 3.79 -27.33
CA PHE A 487 -26.44 2.90 -27.94
C PHE A 487 -27.10 2.02 -29.00
N ILE A 488 -26.27 1.52 -29.92
CA ILE A 488 -26.71 0.66 -31.01
C ILE A 488 -26.32 -0.78 -30.68
N TRP A 489 -27.30 -1.68 -30.68
CA TRP A 489 -27.05 -3.12 -30.57
C TRP A 489 -26.62 -3.67 -31.93
N SER A 490 -25.59 -4.50 -31.94
CA SER A 490 -25.03 -5.14 -33.15
C SER A 490 -24.80 -6.63 -32.90
N THR A 491 -24.85 -7.44 -33.96
CA THR A 491 -24.44 -8.86 -33.92
C THR A 491 -22.95 -9.05 -34.22
N ARG A 492 -22.26 -8.00 -34.71
CA ARG A 492 -20.84 -8.03 -35.07
C ARG A 492 -20.06 -7.00 -34.27
N SER A 493 -18.86 -7.38 -33.86
CA SER A 493 -17.88 -6.48 -33.24
C SER A 493 -16.78 -6.13 -34.24
N ASP A 494 -16.44 -4.85 -34.32
CA ASP A 494 -15.24 -4.34 -34.99
C ASP A 494 -13.99 -4.43 -34.08
N ASN A 495 -14.18 -4.72 -32.79
CA ASN A 495 -13.13 -4.72 -31.78
C ASN A 495 -12.70 -6.15 -31.38
N LYS A 496 -11.45 -6.50 -31.74
CA LYS A 496 -10.85 -7.81 -31.47
C LYS A 496 -10.70 -8.14 -29.98
N TYR A 497 -10.61 -7.12 -29.11
CA TYR A 497 -10.55 -7.32 -27.65
C TYR A 497 -11.81 -8.03 -27.15
N PHE A 498 -13.00 -7.53 -27.51
CA PHE A 498 -14.27 -8.12 -27.06
C PHE A 498 -14.45 -9.54 -27.59
N ILE A 499 -14.07 -9.79 -28.85
CA ILE A 499 -14.18 -11.14 -29.42
C ILE A 499 -13.27 -12.10 -28.66
N LYS A 500 -11.97 -11.81 -28.52
CA LYS A 500 -11.00 -12.74 -27.92
C LYS A 500 -11.25 -12.97 -26.42
N ASN A 501 -11.58 -11.91 -25.68
CA ASN A 501 -11.68 -12.01 -24.22
C ASN A 501 -13.01 -12.61 -23.76
N PHE A 502 -14.09 -12.43 -24.54
CA PHE A 502 -15.43 -12.86 -24.12
C PHE A 502 -15.94 -14.11 -24.84
N GLN A 503 -15.34 -14.54 -25.96
CA GLN A 503 -15.76 -15.75 -26.68
C GLN A 503 -15.80 -17.00 -25.79
N LYS A 504 -14.90 -17.12 -24.79
CA LYS A 504 -14.92 -18.22 -23.82
C LYS A 504 -16.12 -18.15 -22.85
N TYR A 505 -16.65 -16.95 -22.61
CA TYR A 505 -17.68 -16.68 -21.61
C TYR A 505 -19.09 -16.62 -22.19
N THR A 506 -19.25 -16.21 -23.45
CA THR A 506 -20.55 -15.95 -24.08
C THR A 506 -20.98 -17.05 -25.06
N HIS A 507 -22.29 -17.25 -25.20
CA HIS A 507 -22.88 -18.19 -26.16
C HIS A 507 -22.71 -17.70 -27.62
N PRO A 508 -22.30 -18.56 -28.59
CA PRO A 508 -21.97 -18.14 -29.95
C PRO A 508 -23.09 -17.38 -30.70
N THR A 509 -24.35 -17.81 -30.53
CA THR A 509 -25.50 -17.22 -31.25
C THR A 509 -26.37 -16.29 -30.38
N ARG A 510 -26.09 -16.16 -29.09
CA ARG A 510 -26.90 -15.38 -28.14
C ARG A 510 -26.08 -14.28 -27.49
N THR A 511 -25.36 -13.56 -28.34
CA THR A 511 -24.45 -12.47 -27.97
C THR A 511 -24.72 -11.27 -28.85
N SER A 512 -24.72 -10.10 -28.25
CA SER A 512 -24.83 -8.81 -28.92
C SER A 512 -23.75 -7.88 -28.41
N TYR A 513 -23.26 -7.03 -29.30
CA TYR A 513 -22.28 -6.00 -29.02
C TYR A 513 -22.94 -4.65 -28.95
N ILE A 514 -22.41 -3.77 -28.12
CA ILE A 514 -22.91 -2.42 -27.91
C ILE A 514 -21.96 -1.46 -28.61
N GLN A 515 -22.52 -0.68 -29.54
CA GLN A 515 -21.77 0.25 -30.36
C GLN A 515 -22.13 1.71 -30.06
N TYR A 516 -21.10 2.56 -30.10
CA TYR A 516 -21.22 4.01 -30.03
C TYR A 516 -20.38 4.64 -31.13
N LYS A 517 -20.99 5.48 -31.97
CA LYS A 517 -20.34 6.12 -33.15
C LYS A 517 -19.57 5.11 -34.03
N GLY A 518 -20.16 3.93 -34.25
CA GLY A 518 -19.59 2.86 -35.09
C GLY A 518 -18.53 1.98 -34.41
N LYS A 519 -18.10 2.29 -33.17
CA LYS A 519 -17.11 1.49 -32.43
C LYS A 519 -17.77 0.63 -31.37
N THR A 520 -17.32 -0.61 -31.21
CA THR A 520 -17.77 -1.51 -30.14
C THR A 520 -17.17 -1.11 -28.79
N ILE A 521 -18.04 -0.82 -27.82
CA ILE A 521 -17.69 -0.32 -26.49
C ILE A 521 -18.13 -1.26 -25.35
N GLY A 522 -18.91 -2.29 -25.66
CA GLY A 522 -19.40 -3.25 -24.68
C GLY A 522 -19.98 -4.50 -25.33
N ILE A 523 -20.34 -5.46 -24.48
CA ILE A 523 -20.89 -6.76 -24.86
C ILE A 523 -22.03 -7.15 -23.91
N PHE A 524 -23.01 -7.86 -24.45
CA PHE A 524 -24.12 -8.47 -23.71
C PHE A 524 -24.39 -9.86 -24.28
N GLY A 525 -24.57 -10.87 -23.45
CA GLY A 525 -24.89 -12.19 -23.97
C GLY A 525 -25.26 -13.20 -22.90
N GLN A 526 -25.81 -14.32 -23.35
CA GLN A 526 -26.00 -15.48 -22.48
C GLN A 526 -24.64 -16.12 -22.20
N ILE A 527 -24.42 -16.60 -20.97
CA ILE A 527 -23.23 -17.35 -20.62
C ILE A 527 -23.11 -18.63 -21.46
N HIS A 528 -21.89 -19.03 -21.78
CA HIS A 528 -21.60 -20.22 -22.57
C HIS A 528 -22.06 -21.50 -21.84
N ASN A 529 -22.64 -22.46 -22.58
CA ASN A 529 -23.22 -23.69 -22.00
C ASN A 529 -22.22 -24.49 -21.14
N LYS A 530 -20.93 -24.52 -21.52
CA LYS A 530 -19.86 -25.14 -20.72
C LYS A 530 -19.75 -24.55 -19.31
N ILE A 531 -19.88 -23.24 -19.18
CA ILE A 531 -19.81 -22.56 -17.88
C ILE A 531 -21.11 -22.74 -17.12
N ALA A 532 -22.27 -22.69 -17.79
CA ALA A 532 -23.56 -23.01 -17.17
C ALA A 532 -23.58 -24.41 -16.57
N LYS A 533 -23.01 -25.42 -17.27
CA LYS A 533 -22.83 -26.78 -16.73
C LYS A 533 -21.92 -26.80 -15.50
N ARG A 534 -20.81 -26.06 -15.51
CA ARG A 534 -19.90 -25.93 -14.34
C ARG A 534 -20.56 -25.26 -13.14
N LEU A 535 -21.47 -24.32 -13.39
CA LEU A 535 -22.29 -23.66 -12.37
C LEU A 535 -23.41 -24.56 -11.81
N ASN A 536 -23.67 -25.71 -12.42
CA ASN A 536 -24.77 -26.61 -12.08
C ASN A 536 -26.14 -25.91 -12.01
N ILE A 537 -26.40 -24.98 -12.92
CA ILE A 537 -27.64 -24.18 -12.97
C ILE A 537 -28.61 -24.70 -14.04
N SER A 538 -29.89 -24.74 -13.70
CA SER A 538 -31.00 -25.11 -14.59
C SER A 538 -31.53 -23.92 -15.41
N TYR A 539 -31.29 -22.70 -14.95
CA TYR A 539 -31.76 -21.45 -15.57
C TYR A 539 -30.68 -20.76 -16.41
N LYS A 540 -31.11 -19.76 -17.19
CA LYS A 540 -30.22 -18.97 -18.07
C LYS A 540 -29.61 -17.82 -17.30
N VAL A 541 -28.31 -17.59 -17.53
CA VAL A 541 -27.57 -16.46 -16.97
C VAL A 541 -27.05 -15.58 -18.10
N TYR A 542 -27.16 -14.28 -17.92
CA TYR A 542 -26.76 -13.24 -18.85
C TYR A 542 -25.66 -12.38 -18.23
N ILE A 543 -24.71 -11.99 -19.07
CA ILE A 543 -23.58 -11.17 -18.70
C ILE A 543 -23.52 -9.93 -19.59
N PHE A 544 -23.04 -8.84 -19.01
CA PHE A 544 -22.87 -7.56 -19.67
C PHE A 544 -21.57 -6.94 -19.19
N GLU A 545 -20.78 -6.37 -20.10
CA GLU A 545 -19.63 -5.55 -19.74
C GLU A 545 -19.47 -4.37 -20.71
N ILE A 546 -19.23 -3.17 -20.17
CA ILE A 546 -19.07 -1.94 -20.94
C ILE A 546 -18.04 -1.00 -20.30
N SER A 547 -17.32 -0.25 -21.12
CA SER A 547 -16.41 0.80 -20.62
C SER A 547 -17.19 1.99 -20.04
N ILE A 548 -16.95 2.34 -18.78
CA ILE A 548 -17.58 3.51 -18.12
C ILE A 548 -17.12 4.81 -18.78
N ASN A 549 -15.87 4.88 -19.23
CA ASN A 549 -15.37 6.04 -19.96
C ASN A 549 -16.17 6.29 -21.25
N SER A 550 -16.59 5.22 -21.93
CA SER A 550 -17.46 5.32 -23.12
C SER A 550 -18.86 5.80 -22.77
N ILE A 551 -19.43 5.35 -21.64
CA ILE A 551 -20.70 5.87 -21.12
C ILE A 551 -20.58 7.36 -20.83
N ILE A 552 -19.53 7.78 -20.12
CA ILE A 552 -19.31 9.19 -19.76
C ILE A 552 -19.19 10.05 -21.01
N LYS A 553 -18.42 9.61 -22.02
CA LYS A 553 -18.33 10.31 -23.32
C LYS A 553 -19.71 10.46 -23.97
N ALA A 554 -20.49 9.39 -24.03
CA ALA A 554 -21.84 9.41 -24.60
C ALA A 554 -22.78 10.38 -23.84
N THR A 555 -22.72 10.42 -22.51
CA THR A 555 -23.54 11.38 -21.73
C THR A 555 -23.16 12.84 -22.00
N LYS A 556 -21.88 13.16 -22.21
CA LYS A 556 -21.42 14.53 -22.51
C LYS A 556 -21.90 14.96 -23.89
N ASP A 557 -21.76 14.08 -24.87
CA ASP A 557 -22.22 14.33 -26.23
C ASP A 557 -23.75 14.54 -26.28
N ASN A 558 -24.53 13.93 -25.38
CA ASN A 558 -25.97 14.16 -25.31
C ASN A 558 -26.38 15.40 -24.50
N LYS A 559 -25.51 15.95 -23.65
CA LYS A 559 -25.84 17.10 -22.79
C LYS A 559 -25.95 18.43 -23.54
N HIS A 560 -25.33 18.57 -24.71
CA HIS A 560 -25.34 19.81 -25.49
C HIS A 560 -26.55 19.95 -26.43
N LEU A 561 -27.43 18.94 -26.51
CA LEU A 561 -28.60 18.94 -27.39
C LEU A 561 -29.88 18.60 -26.62
N ASN A 562 -30.71 19.63 -26.45
CA ASN A 562 -32.17 19.55 -26.54
C ASN A 562 -32.94 18.87 -25.40
N TYR A 563 -33.16 19.60 -24.30
CA TYR A 563 -34.55 19.70 -23.84
C TYR A 563 -35.32 20.44 -24.94
N ASN A 564 -35.77 19.71 -25.95
CA ASN A 564 -36.68 20.25 -26.95
C ASN A 564 -38.00 20.51 -26.22
N TYR A 565 -38.19 21.71 -25.69
CA TYR A 565 -39.50 22.18 -25.28
C TYR A 565 -40.37 22.17 -26.54
N LYS A 566 -41.37 21.29 -26.55
CA LYS A 566 -42.36 21.24 -27.62
C LYS A 566 -43.73 21.44 -27.00
N PRO A 567 -44.59 22.28 -27.60
CA PRO A 567 -45.96 22.37 -27.16
C PRO A 567 -46.63 20.99 -27.31
N TYR A 568 -47.43 20.61 -26.32
CA TYR A 568 -48.33 19.47 -26.47
C TYR A 568 -49.38 19.83 -27.52
N SER A 569 -49.80 18.86 -28.33
CA SER A 569 -50.95 19.07 -29.21
C SER A 569 -52.22 19.17 -28.38
N ASN A 570 -53.13 20.09 -28.73
CA ASN A 570 -54.46 20.19 -28.12
C ASN A 570 -55.50 19.30 -28.83
N TYR A 571 -55.11 18.63 -29.91
CA TYR A 571 -56.01 17.81 -30.73
C TYR A 571 -56.00 16.35 -30.30
N PRO A 572 -57.09 15.60 -30.51
CA PRO A 572 -57.18 14.20 -30.11
C PRO A 572 -56.22 13.32 -30.91
N LYS A 573 -55.74 12.24 -30.26
CA LYS A 573 -54.93 11.20 -30.91
C LYS A 573 -55.83 10.11 -31.49
N ILE A 574 -55.42 9.52 -32.61
CA ILE A 574 -56.06 8.36 -33.22
C ILE A 574 -55.02 7.26 -33.38
N THR A 575 -55.31 6.07 -32.88
CA THR A 575 -54.43 4.90 -32.99
C THR A 575 -54.96 3.93 -34.04
N ARG A 576 -54.09 3.45 -34.93
CA ARG A 576 -54.40 2.39 -35.89
C ARG A 576 -53.34 1.30 -35.80
N ASP A 577 -53.78 0.06 -35.96
CA ASP A 577 -52.88 -1.09 -36.05
C ASP A 577 -52.72 -1.48 -37.52
N ILE A 578 -51.47 -1.60 -37.96
CA ILE A 578 -51.07 -1.89 -39.33
C ILE A 578 -50.22 -3.15 -39.30
N SER A 579 -50.57 -4.13 -40.14
CA SER A 579 -49.72 -5.30 -40.38
C SER A 579 -48.86 -5.09 -41.62
N ILE A 580 -47.57 -5.40 -41.53
CA ILE A 580 -46.66 -5.44 -42.68
C ILE A 580 -46.06 -6.83 -42.83
N GLN A 581 -45.87 -7.29 -44.06
CA GLN A 581 -45.21 -8.57 -44.35
C GLN A 581 -43.79 -8.30 -44.86
N VAL A 582 -42.82 -8.98 -44.26
CA VAL A 582 -41.39 -8.82 -44.56
C VAL A 582 -40.69 -10.18 -44.69
N ASP A 583 -39.60 -10.20 -45.44
CA ASP A 583 -38.72 -11.36 -45.52
C ASP A 583 -38.07 -11.62 -44.14
N GLN A 584 -38.03 -12.89 -43.72
CA GLN A 584 -37.50 -13.29 -42.42
C GLN A 584 -36.01 -12.90 -42.24
N LYS A 585 -35.25 -12.77 -43.34
CA LYS A 585 -33.82 -12.37 -43.30
C LYS A 585 -33.61 -10.91 -42.88
N ILE A 586 -34.64 -10.07 -42.96
CA ILE A 586 -34.52 -8.64 -42.63
C ILE A 586 -34.54 -8.47 -41.10
N SER A 587 -33.49 -7.86 -40.56
CA SER A 587 -33.38 -7.62 -39.12
C SER A 587 -34.38 -6.57 -38.64
N MET A 588 -34.94 -6.78 -37.44
CA MET A 588 -35.85 -5.82 -36.81
C MET A 588 -35.24 -4.44 -36.62
N GLN A 589 -33.92 -4.37 -36.43
CA GLN A 589 -33.21 -3.11 -36.33
C GLN A 589 -33.31 -2.26 -37.60
N LYS A 590 -33.16 -2.87 -38.79
CA LYS A 590 -33.33 -2.16 -40.07
C LYS A 590 -34.76 -1.65 -40.21
N ILE A 591 -35.74 -2.47 -39.84
CA ILE A 591 -37.17 -2.10 -39.88
C ILE A 591 -37.44 -0.91 -38.96
N ILE A 592 -36.95 -0.95 -37.72
CA ILE A 592 -37.07 0.16 -36.76
C ILE A 592 -36.38 1.44 -37.29
N GLN A 593 -35.22 1.33 -37.94
CA GLN A 593 -34.55 2.49 -38.55
C GLN A 593 -35.40 3.13 -39.65
N ILE A 594 -35.99 2.32 -40.53
CA ILE A 594 -36.89 2.80 -41.58
C ILE A 594 -38.13 3.45 -40.96
N ILE A 595 -38.74 2.82 -39.96
CA ILE A 595 -39.89 3.37 -39.23
C ILE A 595 -39.55 4.73 -38.62
N LYS A 596 -38.40 4.87 -37.96
CA LYS A 596 -37.94 6.14 -37.38
C LYS A 596 -37.69 7.21 -38.46
N MET A 597 -37.18 6.82 -39.63
CA MET A 597 -36.99 7.72 -40.75
C MET A 597 -38.32 8.26 -41.26
N ILE A 598 -39.31 7.38 -41.49
CA ILE A 598 -40.67 7.75 -41.90
C ILE A 598 -41.36 8.63 -40.85
N GLN A 599 -41.24 8.28 -39.56
CA GLN A 599 -41.78 9.09 -38.46
C GLN A 599 -41.16 10.50 -38.45
N LYS A 600 -39.86 10.62 -38.78
CA LYS A 600 -39.18 11.92 -38.84
C LYS A 600 -39.65 12.75 -40.04
N GLU A 601 -39.89 12.13 -41.19
CA GLU A 601 -40.45 12.78 -42.38
C GLU A 601 -41.89 13.28 -42.14
N GLN A 602 -42.71 12.51 -41.43
CA GLN A 602 -44.14 12.78 -41.20
C GLN A 602 -44.44 13.26 -39.76
N LYS A 603 -43.48 13.94 -39.13
CA LYS A 603 -43.51 14.29 -37.69
C LYS A 603 -44.67 15.20 -37.28
N GLU A 604 -45.26 15.92 -38.22
CA GLU A 604 -46.42 16.78 -37.96
C GLU A 604 -47.73 16.01 -37.74
N ILE A 605 -47.77 14.74 -38.15
CA ILE A 605 -48.99 13.93 -38.14
C ILE A 605 -48.79 12.59 -37.42
N ILE A 606 -47.60 11.99 -37.51
CA ILE A 606 -47.28 10.72 -36.86
C ILE A 606 -46.57 11.02 -35.54
N GLU A 607 -47.26 10.78 -34.42
CA GLU A 607 -46.71 10.94 -33.08
C GLU A 607 -45.77 9.78 -32.73
N SER A 608 -46.20 8.54 -32.95
CA SER A 608 -45.40 7.35 -32.68
C SER A 608 -45.74 6.18 -33.60
N ILE A 609 -44.76 5.30 -33.81
CA ILE A 609 -44.94 4.00 -34.47
C ILE A 609 -44.23 2.96 -33.62
N ASN A 610 -44.99 2.07 -32.98
CA ASN A 610 -44.46 1.04 -32.10
C ASN A 610 -44.70 -0.34 -32.70
N VAL A 611 -43.69 -1.20 -32.69
CA VAL A 611 -43.88 -2.62 -32.98
C VAL A 611 -44.49 -3.26 -31.74
N PHE A 612 -45.65 -3.89 -31.88
CA PHE A 612 -46.29 -4.60 -30.76
C PHE A 612 -46.34 -6.11 -30.97
N ASP A 613 -46.17 -6.58 -32.21
CA ASP A 613 -46.25 -8.01 -32.51
C ASP A 613 -45.36 -8.47 -33.67
N GLU A 614 -44.95 -9.73 -33.62
CA GLU A 614 -44.19 -10.42 -34.66
C GLU A 614 -44.72 -11.85 -34.81
N TYR A 615 -45.34 -12.13 -35.97
CA TYR A 615 -45.89 -13.43 -36.33
C TYR A 615 -45.10 -14.05 -37.48
N TYR A 616 -44.91 -15.37 -37.45
CA TYR A 616 -44.27 -16.11 -38.54
C TYR A 616 -45.33 -16.84 -39.37
N GLU A 617 -45.42 -16.53 -40.66
CA GLU A 617 -46.33 -17.19 -41.60
C GLU A 617 -45.49 -17.95 -42.65
N LYS A 618 -45.35 -19.27 -42.44
CA LYS A 618 -44.50 -20.18 -43.24
C LYS A 618 -43.00 -19.79 -43.18
N ASP A 619 -42.09 -20.71 -43.48
CA ASP A 619 -40.62 -20.54 -43.26
C ASP A 619 -39.92 -19.43 -44.10
N ILE A 620 -40.68 -18.56 -44.78
CA ILE A 620 -40.15 -17.58 -45.75
C ILE A 620 -40.47 -16.14 -45.34
N THR A 621 -41.59 -15.90 -44.67
CA THR A 621 -42.04 -14.53 -44.36
C THR A 621 -42.53 -14.37 -42.93
N LYS A 622 -42.36 -13.15 -42.40
CA LYS A 622 -42.89 -12.76 -41.10
C LYS A 622 -43.80 -11.54 -41.23
N LYS A 623 -44.88 -11.51 -40.47
CA LYS A 623 -45.78 -10.37 -40.31
C LYS A 623 -45.44 -9.60 -39.05
N ILE A 624 -45.39 -8.29 -39.15
CA ILE A 624 -45.09 -7.40 -38.02
C ILE A 624 -46.29 -6.49 -37.79
N GLY A 625 -46.80 -6.50 -36.57
CA GLY A 625 -47.85 -5.59 -36.10
C GLY A 625 -47.25 -4.27 -35.65
N LEU A 626 -47.67 -3.19 -36.29
CA LEU A 626 -47.29 -1.81 -35.98
C LEU A 626 -48.49 -1.06 -35.42
N ARG A 627 -48.35 -0.48 -34.24
CA ARG A 627 -49.32 0.45 -33.66
C ARG A 627 -48.87 1.87 -33.96
N THR A 628 -49.59 2.55 -34.84
CA THR A 628 -49.32 3.93 -35.23
C THR A 628 -50.26 4.88 -34.49
N THR A 629 -49.69 5.86 -33.79
CA THR A 629 -50.45 6.94 -33.16
C THR A 629 -50.33 8.18 -34.03
N TYR A 630 -51.47 8.63 -34.55
CA TYR A 630 -51.59 9.84 -35.35
C TYR A 630 -52.12 10.98 -34.50
N ARG A 631 -51.44 12.12 -34.54
CA ARG A 631 -51.84 13.35 -33.86
C ARG A 631 -51.23 14.54 -34.57
N SER A 632 -52.08 15.48 -34.99
CA SER A 632 -51.61 16.74 -35.59
C SER A 632 -51.46 17.81 -34.52
N ILE A 633 -50.50 18.72 -34.71
CA ILE A 633 -50.32 19.89 -33.84
C ILE A 633 -51.29 21.03 -34.20
N THR A 634 -51.85 21.03 -35.41
CA THR A 634 -52.62 22.16 -35.96
C THR A 634 -54.10 21.90 -36.17
N THR A 635 -54.52 20.64 -36.37
CA THR A 635 -55.91 20.32 -36.76
C THR A 635 -56.38 18.96 -36.25
N THR A 636 -57.69 18.75 -36.17
CA THR A 636 -58.27 17.42 -35.95
C THR A 636 -58.11 16.55 -37.21
N LEU A 637 -57.59 15.34 -37.05
CA LEU A 637 -57.35 14.42 -38.17
C LEU A 637 -58.64 13.70 -38.59
N THR A 638 -58.97 13.75 -39.88
CA THR A 638 -60.09 13.01 -40.47
C THR A 638 -59.65 11.62 -40.96
N ASN A 639 -60.58 10.64 -40.98
CA ASN A 639 -60.28 9.27 -41.44
C ASN A 639 -59.69 9.23 -42.87
N LYS A 640 -60.23 10.03 -43.80
CA LYS A 640 -59.71 10.11 -45.18
C LYS A 640 -58.23 10.53 -45.25
N ARG A 641 -57.80 11.44 -44.36
CA ARG A 641 -56.41 11.91 -44.30
C ARG A 641 -55.49 10.84 -43.73
N ILE A 642 -55.96 10.09 -42.73
CA ILE A 642 -55.23 8.96 -42.13
C ILE A 642 -55.03 7.84 -43.15
N GLU A 643 -56.07 7.44 -43.88
CA GLU A 643 -55.98 6.39 -44.91
C GLU A 643 -54.96 6.72 -46.01
N LYS A 644 -54.87 7.99 -46.42
CA LYS A 644 -53.88 8.43 -47.41
C LYS A 644 -52.44 8.26 -46.88
N ILE A 645 -52.22 8.61 -45.61
CA ILE A 645 -50.91 8.47 -44.94
C ILE A 645 -50.59 6.99 -44.71
N GLU A 646 -51.57 6.17 -44.34
CA GLU A 646 -51.40 4.73 -44.16
C GLU A 646 -50.98 4.06 -45.48
N LYS A 647 -51.63 4.41 -46.60
CA LYS A 647 -51.24 3.93 -47.94
C LYS A 647 -49.81 4.34 -48.30
N LEU A 648 -49.43 5.58 -48.00
CA LEU A 648 -48.05 6.07 -48.21
C LEU A 648 -47.04 5.30 -47.36
N LEU A 649 -47.35 5.07 -46.08
CA LEU A 649 -46.50 4.35 -45.14
C LEU A 649 -46.33 2.89 -45.58
N LYS A 650 -47.41 2.20 -45.99
CA LYS A 650 -47.34 0.85 -46.57
C LYS A 650 -46.50 0.84 -47.85
N LYS A 651 -46.66 1.81 -48.74
CA LYS A 651 -45.91 1.90 -50.00
C LYS A 651 -44.42 2.18 -49.78
N GLN A 652 -44.07 3.08 -48.86
CA GLN A 652 -42.67 3.37 -48.50
C GLN A 652 -42.01 2.15 -47.85
N LEU A 653 -42.70 1.48 -46.91
CA LEU A 653 -42.21 0.26 -46.31
C LEU A 653 -41.99 -0.82 -47.38
N HIS A 654 -43.00 -1.10 -48.24
CA HIS A 654 -42.86 -2.09 -49.31
C HIS A 654 -41.73 -1.76 -50.29
N LYS A 655 -41.57 -0.49 -50.71
CA LYS A 655 -40.51 -0.09 -51.65
C LYS A 655 -39.12 -0.34 -51.07
N VAL A 656 -38.89 0.07 -49.82
CA VAL A 656 -37.59 -0.11 -49.15
C VAL A 656 -37.32 -1.60 -48.87
N LEU A 657 -38.36 -2.39 -48.56
CA LEU A 657 -38.24 -3.83 -48.37
C LEU A 657 -37.90 -4.59 -49.66
N ILE A 658 -38.38 -4.13 -50.82
CA ILE A 658 -38.06 -4.71 -52.14
C ILE A 658 -36.65 -4.29 -52.59
N GLU A 659 -36.25 -3.03 -52.41
CA GLU A 659 -34.89 -2.54 -52.74
C GLU A 659 -33.78 -3.19 -51.90
N ILE A 660 -34.10 -3.66 -50.68
CA ILE A 660 -33.17 -4.43 -49.85
C ILE A 660 -33.00 -5.86 -50.40
N LYS A 661 -34.05 -6.42 -51.02
CA LYS A 661 -34.03 -7.77 -51.64
C LYS A 661 -33.16 -7.84 -52.89
N SER A 662 -32.97 -6.73 -53.60
CA SER A 662 -32.10 -6.65 -54.80
C SER A 662 -30.64 -6.32 -54.49
N LYS A 663 -30.30 -5.97 -53.24
CA LYS A 663 -28.94 -5.61 -52.79
C LYS A 663 -28.33 -6.59 -51.78
N SER A 664 -29.07 -7.62 -51.36
CA SER A 664 -28.59 -8.74 -50.53
C SER A 664 -28.23 -9.93 -51.41
#